data_AF-A0AAD1Y7D6-F1
#
_entry.id   AF-A0AAD1Y7D6-F1
#
_cell.length_a   1.000
_cell.length_b   1.000
_cell.length_c   1.000
_cell.angle_alpha   90.00
_cell.angle_beta   90.00
_cell.angle_gamma   90.00
#
_symmetry.space_group_name_H-M   'P 1'
#
loop_
_entity.id
_entity.type
_entity.pdbx_description
1 polymer ?
#
loop_
_entity_poly.entity_id
_entity_poly.type
_entity_poly.pdbx_seq_one_letter_code
_entity_poly.pdbx_strand_id
1 'polypeptide(L)'
;MATEESSLVEWINSFEHLGIRITDLSELSNGVDLFKILQEVSETIWAEDKMELEDPDSEFMKMKNVSAVFSGIQEYYSSKLLNEIHDYEIDIEAICQRMDIDAIIRLCELTIGVVIQCDAKDEYINAIISLSEDTQAVLMKIIQNTMANSSKNNSSVDHNEEGSSINQSYSEDNLNLSQSLTVSLETQMQIDKYKKQIQALKLKLSETEEENGHYKTQVEKLTLENREIQEDLEIEKKKKSYSQNSSSDKLNEILDQLAQVEKELAKKTFECESSQKRLSLLESKLSDVQSSHTDEKDKLNDELDECKSKLRKLEQVESLNSHYKKKLEESVEMKSQINELKEHISDLENQIEEYETQMKRGDSYKDLYSGLQKELLEERDSTCQLTLQNNELNDKVNDLKKDMERLEKDSAKKDDRIRKMLQEQHTRQSEYESPASYELKSQKYDSDLETLANEIGGDLHNVSIEKNELYIRLKQENEELKIKIRENEDSLLKQLEDDLKKKDSSIKTSHEENFRLRKRAEILKQQNDELKVEVDKMKNDAYGYLELQNEVKAAKSDKKSLKEKIKNLQEKLRELERAKEELDRLKKSYEDLEHEKKELKAEIKDTRQMLDKHKDENVAIKTKMLEVEKEFNERSMRIQLENDSMKLELGALKENSPTEAVSHSSEVLASIESEKIKVIEKENKILQLKLEIKSLEGRIKESEERFSKNLKDMETSFADERNILQEELYAAKSEREEKDKEMKEQEKLMITSMASFFFDTLNKQEQKRQEESNSGGSFLKKLRNASYALPSKFG
;
A
#
# COMPACT_ATOMS: atom_id res chain seq x y z
N MET A 1 19.39 -48.99 18.66
CA MET A 1 19.26 -49.42 17.26
C MET A 1 18.00 -48.82 16.67
N ALA A 2 18.14 -47.72 15.93
CA ALA A 2 17.16 -47.29 14.95
C ALA A 2 17.01 -48.35 13.83
N THR A 3 15.87 -48.35 13.14
CA THR A 3 15.67 -49.08 11.89
C THR A 3 16.09 -48.22 10.71
N GLU A 4 16.40 -48.84 9.56
CA GLU A 4 16.72 -48.10 8.32
C GLU A 4 15.61 -47.11 7.94
N GLU A 5 14.35 -47.50 8.12
CA GLU A 5 13.18 -46.63 8.05
C GLU A 5 13.23 -45.42 9.00
N SER A 6 13.41 -45.65 10.31
CA SER A 6 13.41 -44.57 11.31
C SER A 6 14.57 -43.59 11.11
N SER A 7 15.72 -44.06 10.63
CA SER A 7 16.89 -43.22 10.35
C SER A 7 16.74 -42.41 9.07
N LEU A 8 16.02 -42.93 8.07
CA LEU A 8 15.67 -42.15 6.87
C LEU A 8 14.60 -41.09 7.16
N VAL A 9 13.63 -41.39 8.04
CA VAL A 9 12.68 -40.39 8.55
C VAL A 9 13.39 -39.29 9.35
N GLU A 10 14.37 -39.62 10.20
CA GLU A 10 15.18 -38.61 10.91
C GLU A 10 16.00 -37.75 9.93
N TRP A 11 16.61 -38.36 8.90
CA TRP A 11 17.37 -37.66 7.87
C TRP A 11 16.51 -36.71 7.01
N ILE A 12 15.36 -37.16 6.50
CA ILE A 12 14.48 -36.30 5.67
C ILE A 12 13.93 -35.13 6.49
N ASN A 13 13.64 -35.36 7.78
CA ASN A 13 13.22 -34.30 8.70
C ASN A 13 14.33 -33.30 9.08
N SER A 14 15.59 -33.50 8.69
CA SER A 14 16.64 -32.49 8.89
C SER A 14 16.52 -31.31 7.92
N PHE A 15 15.77 -31.46 6.83
CA PHE A 15 15.51 -30.42 5.83
C PHE A 15 14.34 -29.50 6.26
N GLU A 16 14.34 -29.06 7.52
CA GLU A 16 13.24 -28.27 8.11
C GLU A 16 12.99 -26.94 7.36
N HIS A 17 14.05 -26.38 6.76
CA HIS A 17 14.01 -25.13 5.98
C HIS A 17 13.25 -25.28 4.66
N LEU A 18 13.16 -26.49 4.10
CA LEU A 18 12.30 -26.80 2.94
C LEU A 18 10.82 -27.01 3.34
N GLY A 19 10.50 -26.91 4.64
CA GLY A 19 9.16 -27.14 5.18
C GLY A 19 8.74 -28.62 5.19
N ILE A 20 9.69 -29.55 4.99
CA ILE A 20 9.43 -30.99 4.94
C ILE A 20 9.22 -31.52 6.36
N ARG A 21 8.13 -32.26 6.57
CA ARG A 21 7.79 -32.93 7.83
C ARG A 21 7.06 -34.24 7.54
N ILE A 22 7.77 -35.37 7.61
CA ILE A 22 7.18 -36.71 7.46
C ILE A 22 7.19 -37.47 8.79
N THR A 23 6.21 -38.35 8.98
CA THR A 23 6.12 -39.28 10.12
C THR A 23 6.35 -40.73 9.72
N ASP A 24 6.08 -41.08 8.47
CA ASP A 24 6.15 -42.44 7.91
C ASP A 24 6.71 -42.37 6.47
N LEU A 25 7.51 -43.36 6.04
CA LEU A 25 8.11 -43.33 4.70
C LEU A 25 7.07 -43.42 3.56
N SER A 26 5.88 -43.97 3.81
CA SER A 26 4.80 -44.05 2.81
C SER A 26 4.30 -42.67 2.35
N GLU A 27 4.52 -41.61 3.13
CA GLU A 27 4.23 -40.22 2.75
C GLU A 27 5.03 -39.80 1.48
N LEU A 28 6.22 -40.38 1.27
CA LEU A 28 7.09 -40.12 0.12
C LEU A 28 6.60 -40.77 -1.20
N SER A 29 5.52 -41.56 -1.16
CA SER A 29 4.95 -42.24 -2.34
C SER A 29 4.55 -41.31 -3.50
N ASN A 30 4.41 -40.01 -3.24
CA ASN A 30 4.14 -38.98 -4.26
C ASN A 30 5.40 -38.34 -4.88
N GLY A 31 6.59 -38.61 -4.34
CA GLY A 31 7.88 -38.07 -4.81
C GLY A 31 8.12 -36.57 -4.54
N VAL A 32 7.16 -35.82 -4.00
CA VAL A 32 7.20 -34.36 -3.91
C VAL A 32 8.32 -33.86 -2.99
N ASP A 33 8.46 -34.43 -1.80
CA ASP A 33 9.47 -33.96 -0.84
C ASP A 33 10.90 -34.42 -1.21
N LEU A 34 11.04 -35.59 -1.85
CA LEU A 34 12.33 -36.01 -2.43
C LEU A 34 12.76 -35.10 -3.59
N PHE A 35 11.81 -34.62 -4.40
CA PHE A 35 12.09 -33.66 -5.48
C PHE A 35 12.60 -32.32 -4.92
N LYS A 36 11.99 -31.79 -3.84
CA LYS A 36 12.46 -30.55 -3.18
C LYS A 36 13.91 -30.65 -2.70
N ILE A 37 14.27 -31.77 -2.05
CA ILE A 37 15.65 -32.03 -1.59
C ILE A 37 16.62 -32.07 -2.78
N LEU A 38 16.24 -32.69 -3.89
CA LEU A 38 17.07 -32.77 -5.10
C LEU A 38 17.12 -31.44 -5.87
N GLN A 39 16.08 -30.61 -5.80
CA GLN A 39 16.05 -29.25 -6.34
C GLN A 39 17.04 -28.33 -5.62
N GLU A 40 17.18 -28.46 -4.29
CA GLU A 40 18.21 -27.75 -3.52
C GLU A 40 19.64 -28.19 -3.93
N VAL A 41 19.82 -29.46 -4.33
CA VAL A 41 21.08 -29.96 -4.88
C VAL A 41 21.34 -29.49 -6.33
N SER A 42 20.32 -29.41 -7.18
CA SER A 42 20.47 -28.91 -8.56
C SER A 42 19.14 -28.46 -9.21
N GLU A 43 18.83 -27.16 -9.09
CA GLU A 43 17.73 -26.49 -9.81
C GLU A 43 17.73 -26.76 -11.32
N THR A 44 18.90 -27.01 -11.92
CA THR A 44 19.04 -27.27 -13.36
C THR A 44 18.59 -28.67 -13.80
N ILE A 45 18.62 -29.65 -12.91
CA ILE A 45 18.20 -31.03 -13.21
C ILE A 45 16.79 -31.27 -12.66
N TRP A 46 16.45 -30.72 -11.49
CA TRP A 46 15.10 -30.75 -10.91
C TRP A 46 14.45 -29.36 -10.94
N ALA A 47 14.27 -28.84 -12.17
CA ALA A 47 13.59 -27.58 -12.41
C ALA A 47 12.08 -27.69 -12.10
N GLU A 48 11.48 -26.59 -11.63
CA GLU A 48 10.08 -26.54 -11.14
C GLU A 48 9.06 -26.97 -12.21
N ASP A 49 9.36 -26.82 -13.50
CA ASP A 49 8.50 -27.25 -14.62
C ASP A 49 8.49 -28.78 -14.86
N LYS A 50 9.40 -29.54 -14.23
CA LYS A 50 9.40 -31.02 -14.28
C LYS A 50 8.46 -31.68 -13.25
N MET A 51 7.87 -30.93 -12.30
CA MET A 51 6.99 -31.45 -11.25
C MET A 51 5.57 -30.88 -11.34
N GLU A 52 4.55 -31.73 -11.16
CA GLU A 52 3.15 -31.28 -11.07
C GLU A 52 2.62 -31.37 -9.64
N LEU A 53 2.10 -30.23 -9.15
CA LEU A 53 1.57 -30.05 -7.79
C LEU A 53 0.02 -30.01 -7.76
N GLU A 54 -0.65 -30.18 -8.89
CA GLU A 54 -2.11 -30.33 -8.95
C GLU A 54 -2.51 -31.78 -8.62
N ASP A 55 -3.20 -31.98 -7.49
CA ASP A 55 -3.65 -33.28 -6.99
C ASP A 55 -2.52 -34.33 -6.82
N PRO A 56 -1.50 -34.06 -5.98
CA PRO A 56 -0.28 -34.88 -5.87
C PRO A 56 -0.51 -36.29 -5.30
N ASP A 57 -1.67 -36.55 -4.71
CA ASP A 57 -2.03 -37.90 -4.22
C ASP A 57 -2.74 -38.77 -5.27
N SER A 58 -3.08 -38.22 -6.45
CA SER A 58 -3.59 -38.98 -7.58
C SER A 58 -2.53 -39.96 -8.10
N GLU A 59 -2.91 -41.23 -8.30
CA GLU A 59 -2.01 -42.32 -8.73
C GLU A 59 -1.16 -41.94 -9.97
N PHE A 60 -1.77 -41.25 -10.93
CA PHE A 60 -1.10 -40.75 -12.13
C PHE A 60 -0.04 -39.68 -11.82
N MET A 61 -0.33 -38.78 -10.88
CA MET A 61 0.61 -37.74 -10.45
C MET A 61 1.74 -38.33 -9.60
N LYS A 62 1.45 -39.30 -8.71
CA LYS A 62 2.48 -40.07 -7.99
C LYS A 62 3.45 -40.72 -8.97
N MET A 63 2.92 -41.49 -9.94
CA MET A 63 3.70 -42.17 -10.97
C MET A 63 4.57 -41.18 -11.76
N LYS A 64 4.02 -40.04 -12.17
CA LYS A 64 4.74 -38.99 -12.91
C LYS A 64 5.84 -38.34 -12.07
N ASN A 65 5.54 -37.92 -10.84
CA ASN A 65 6.47 -37.21 -9.97
C ASN A 65 7.61 -38.11 -9.48
N VAL A 66 7.32 -39.36 -9.10
CA VAL A 66 8.37 -40.34 -8.75
C VAL A 66 9.22 -40.71 -9.98
N SER A 67 8.61 -40.83 -11.17
CA SER A 67 9.35 -41.00 -12.42
C SER A 67 10.25 -39.80 -12.74
N ALA A 68 9.83 -38.56 -12.44
CA ALA A 68 10.65 -37.36 -12.60
C ALA A 68 11.83 -37.32 -11.62
N VAL A 69 11.60 -37.68 -10.35
CA VAL A 69 12.65 -37.86 -9.33
C VAL A 69 13.71 -38.86 -9.82
N PHE A 70 13.29 -40.09 -10.18
CA PHE A 70 14.20 -41.15 -10.60
C PHE A 70 14.93 -40.82 -11.91
N SER A 71 14.23 -40.25 -12.90
CA SER A 71 14.87 -39.83 -14.16
C SER A 71 15.92 -38.73 -13.93
N GLY A 72 15.65 -37.79 -13.02
CA GLY A 72 16.62 -36.77 -12.62
C GLY A 72 17.84 -37.37 -11.90
N ILE A 73 17.66 -38.41 -11.08
CA ILE A 73 18.77 -39.14 -10.44
C ILE A 73 19.64 -39.81 -11.51
N GLN A 74 19.05 -40.47 -12.50
CA GLN A 74 19.77 -41.08 -13.62
C GLN A 74 20.48 -40.03 -14.49
N GLU A 75 19.84 -38.88 -14.75
CA GLU A 75 20.42 -37.71 -15.43
C GLU A 75 21.63 -37.16 -14.64
N TYR A 76 21.54 -37.06 -13.32
CA TYR A 76 22.63 -36.60 -12.46
C TYR A 76 23.83 -37.54 -12.48
N TYR A 77 23.61 -38.84 -12.23
CA TYR A 77 24.71 -39.81 -12.18
C TYR A 77 25.45 -39.96 -13.51
N SER A 78 24.71 -39.96 -14.63
CA SER A 78 25.31 -40.04 -15.97
C SER A 78 26.01 -38.74 -16.40
N SER A 79 25.44 -37.57 -16.13
CA SER A 79 25.98 -36.27 -16.62
C SER A 79 27.00 -35.61 -15.70
N LYS A 80 26.90 -35.77 -14.37
CA LYS A 80 27.78 -35.15 -13.37
C LYS A 80 28.79 -36.14 -12.79
N LEU A 81 28.35 -37.33 -12.41
CA LEU A 81 29.19 -38.32 -11.71
C LEU A 81 29.92 -39.28 -12.67
N LEU A 82 29.60 -39.23 -13.98
CA LEU A 82 30.17 -40.10 -15.03
C LEU A 82 30.05 -41.61 -14.73
N ASN A 83 29.07 -41.98 -13.90
CA ASN A 83 28.80 -43.35 -13.47
C ASN A 83 27.42 -43.76 -13.95
N GLU A 84 27.33 -44.80 -14.76
CA GLU A 84 26.05 -45.30 -15.25
C GLU A 84 25.37 -46.19 -14.20
N ILE A 85 24.21 -45.77 -13.69
CA ILE A 85 23.36 -46.60 -12.81
C ILE A 85 22.62 -47.64 -13.67
N HIS A 86 23.29 -48.77 -13.97
CA HIS A 86 22.68 -49.90 -14.69
C HIS A 86 22.04 -50.95 -13.76
N ASP A 87 22.46 -51.04 -12.50
CA ASP A 87 22.07 -52.13 -11.57
C ASP A 87 20.95 -51.77 -10.56
N TYR A 88 20.46 -50.53 -10.52
CA TYR A 88 19.35 -50.14 -9.61
C TYR A 88 18.01 -50.07 -10.35
N GLU A 89 17.36 -51.22 -10.45
CA GLU A 89 15.96 -51.32 -10.90
C GLU A 89 15.01 -50.89 -9.76
N ILE A 90 14.37 -49.72 -9.90
CA ILE A 90 13.34 -49.23 -8.98
C ILE A 90 11.96 -49.45 -9.59
N ASP A 91 11.14 -50.23 -8.89
CA ASP A 91 9.73 -50.44 -9.24
C ASP A 91 8.89 -49.24 -8.79
N ILE A 92 8.64 -48.31 -9.73
CA ILE A 92 7.82 -47.11 -9.51
C ILE A 92 6.36 -47.49 -9.20
N GLU A 93 5.85 -48.62 -9.72
CA GLU A 93 4.50 -49.10 -9.42
C GLU A 93 4.40 -49.62 -7.97
N ALA A 94 5.48 -50.21 -7.43
CA ALA A 94 5.58 -50.54 -6.00
C ALA A 94 5.46 -49.30 -5.11
N ILE A 95 6.17 -48.23 -5.46
CA ILE A 95 6.16 -46.98 -4.69
C ILE A 95 4.79 -46.31 -4.76
N CYS A 96 4.21 -46.16 -5.94
CA CYS A 96 3.02 -45.32 -6.15
C CYS A 96 1.69 -46.03 -5.84
N GLN A 97 1.54 -47.32 -6.15
CA GLN A 97 0.30 -48.07 -5.86
C GLN A 97 0.36 -48.87 -4.56
N ARG A 98 1.51 -49.48 -4.26
CA ARG A 98 1.66 -50.44 -3.16
C ARG A 98 2.26 -49.82 -1.90
N MET A 99 2.79 -48.60 -2.00
CA MET A 99 3.49 -47.86 -0.95
C MET A 99 4.61 -48.71 -0.33
N ASP A 100 5.32 -49.44 -1.19
CA ASP A 100 6.29 -50.47 -0.81
C ASP A 100 7.54 -49.84 -0.16
N ILE A 101 7.68 -50.05 1.15
CA ILE A 101 8.72 -49.43 1.97
C ILE A 101 10.11 -49.83 1.49
N ASP A 102 10.33 -51.09 1.06
CA ASP A 102 11.62 -51.53 0.52
C ASP A 102 11.99 -50.83 -0.80
N ALA A 103 10.99 -50.43 -1.60
CA ALA A 103 11.21 -49.68 -2.83
C ALA A 103 11.43 -48.17 -2.55
N ILE A 104 10.71 -47.61 -1.58
CA ILE A 104 10.90 -46.22 -1.11
C ILE A 104 12.29 -46.05 -0.49
N ILE A 105 12.73 -47.00 0.36
CA ILE A 105 14.08 -47.00 0.94
C ILE A 105 15.15 -46.93 -0.15
N ARG A 106 15.09 -47.76 -1.21
CA ARG A 106 16.05 -47.70 -2.33
C ARG A 106 16.05 -46.36 -3.06
N LEU A 107 14.89 -45.73 -3.21
CA LEU A 107 14.80 -44.39 -3.80
C LEU A 107 15.52 -43.37 -2.90
N CYS A 108 15.33 -43.45 -1.58
CA CYS A 108 16.06 -42.64 -0.61
C CYS A 108 17.58 -42.94 -0.59
N GLU A 109 18.02 -44.20 -0.72
CA GLU A 109 19.45 -44.56 -0.81
C GLU A 109 20.13 -43.90 -2.03
N LEU A 110 19.43 -43.82 -3.16
CA LEU A 110 19.90 -43.08 -4.34
C LEU A 110 19.82 -41.56 -4.16
N THR A 111 18.79 -41.03 -3.50
CA THR A 111 18.68 -39.60 -3.18
C THR A 111 19.85 -39.16 -2.29
N ILE A 112 20.15 -39.91 -1.22
CA ILE A 112 21.35 -39.72 -0.38
C ILE A 112 22.62 -39.81 -1.24
N GLY A 113 22.67 -40.78 -2.16
CA GLY A 113 23.76 -40.96 -3.12
C GLY A 113 24.06 -39.73 -3.99
N VAL A 114 23.03 -38.99 -4.43
CA VAL A 114 23.17 -37.68 -5.09
C VAL A 114 23.66 -36.62 -4.11
N VAL A 115 22.96 -36.48 -2.96
CA VAL A 115 23.20 -35.41 -1.97
C VAL A 115 24.65 -35.41 -1.45
N ILE A 116 25.23 -36.58 -1.15
CA ILE A 116 26.61 -36.69 -0.63
C ILE A 116 27.69 -36.56 -1.70
N GLN A 117 27.34 -36.62 -2.99
CA GLN A 117 28.28 -36.53 -4.12
C GLN A 117 28.22 -35.19 -4.86
N CYS A 118 27.39 -34.25 -4.40
CA CYS A 118 27.21 -32.96 -5.04
C CYS A 118 28.34 -31.96 -4.74
N ASP A 119 28.33 -30.84 -5.48
CA ASP A 119 29.32 -29.76 -5.33
C ASP A 119 29.29 -29.11 -3.92
N ALA A 120 28.14 -29.16 -3.22
CA ALA A 120 27.92 -28.63 -1.87
C ALA A 120 27.86 -29.71 -0.76
N LYS A 121 28.33 -30.94 -1.03
CA LYS A 121 28.24 -32.11 -0.15
C LYS A 121 28.65 -31.88 1.32
N ASP A 122 29.59 -30.97 1.57
CA ASP A 122 30.14 -30.75 2.92
C ASP A 122 29.07 -30.17 3.86
N GLU A 123 28.11 -29.41 3.35
CA GLU A 123 26.97 -28.89 4.12
C GLU A 123 26.03 -30.05 4.52
N TYR A 124 25.68 -30.92 3.58
CA TYR A 124 24.82 -32.09 3.82
C TYR A 124 25.49 -33.17 4.67
N ILE A 125 26.82 -33.35 4.57
CA ILE A 125 27.59 -34.23 5.44
C ILE A 125 27.61 -33.69 6.88
N ASN A 126 27.78 -32.38 7.06
CA ASN A 126 27.66 -31.75 8.39
C ASN A 126 26.24 -31.87 8.96
N ALA A 127 25.19 -31.78 8.13
CA ALA A 127 23.82 -32.06 8.56
C ALA A 127 23.67 -33.50 9.07
N ILE A 128 24.19 -34.50 8.35
CA ILE A 128 24.18 -35.92 8.79
C ILE A 128 24.93 -36.10 10.13
N ILE A 129 26.06 -35.41 10.32
CA ILE A 129 26.86 -35.43 11.56
C ILE A 129 26.11 -34.81 12.76
N SER A 130 25.05 -34.02 12.52
CA SER A 130 24.21 -33.45 13.59
C SER A 130 23.05 -34.34 14.06
N LEU A 131 22.79 -35.46 13.38
CA LEU A 131 21.72 -36.42 13.71
C LEU A 131 22.13 -37.36 14.86
N SER A 132 21.21 -38.20 15.35
CA SER A 132 21.48 -39.17 16.41
C SER A 132 22.54 -40.20 16.02
N GLU A 133 23.40 -40.62 16.96
CA GLU A 133 24.52 -41.56 16.74
C GLU A 133 24.06 -42.90 16.13
N ASP A 134 22.90 -43.39 16.58
CA ASP A 134 22.21 -44.57 16.06
C ASP A 134 21.87 -44.41 14.57
N THR A 135 21.37 -43.23 14.16
CA THR A 135 21.05 -42.89 12.77
C THR A 135 22.29 -42.61 11.93
N GLN A 136 23.33 -41.98 12.49
CA GLN A 136 24.60 -41.80 11.80
C GLN A 136 25.22 -43.15 11.39
N ALA A 137 25.19 -44.15 12.28
CA ALA A 137 25.69 -45.50 11.97
C ALA A 137 24.91 -46.19 10.83
N VAL A 138 23.60 -45.99 10.77
CA VAL A 138 22.72 -46.53 9.72
C VAL A 138 22.93 -45.80 8.38
N LEU A 139 22.95 -44.46 8.37
CA LEU A 139 23.21 -43.66 7.18
C LEU A 139 24.62 -43.91 6.63
N MET A 140 25.63 -44.08 7.49
CA MET A 140 27.00 -44.40 7.06
C MET A 140 27.06 -45.77 6.35
N LYS A 141 26.27 -46.76 6.78
CA LYS A 141 26.14 -48.06 6.10
C LYS A 141 25.45 -47.91 4.73
N ILE A 142 24.38 -47.13 4.63
CA ILE A 142 23.70 -46.81 3.36
C ILE A 142 24.68 -46.14 2.39
N ILE A 143 25.38 -45.10 2.84
CA ILE A 143 26.41 -44.38 2.08
C ILE A 143 27.51 -45.35 1.58
N GLN A 144 28.01 -46.24 2.45
CA GLN A 144 29.00 -47.24 2.07
C GLN A 144 28.47 -48.23 1.02
N ASN A 145 27.21 -48.67 1.11
CA ASN A 145 26.58 -49.52 0.10
C ASN A 145 26.50 -48.81 -1.26
N THR A 146 25.96 -47.59 -1.29
CA THR A 146 25.80 -46.80 -2.52
C THR A 146 27.15 -46.55 -3.20
N MET A 147 28.17 -46.16 -2.43
CA MET A 147 29.55 -45.92 -2.91
C MET A 147 30.28 -47.22 -3.32
N ALA A 148 30.06 -48.33 -2.62
CA ALA A 148 30.67 -49.61 -2.97
C ALA A 148 30.08 -50.18 -4.28
N ASN A 149 28.78 -49.99 -4.50
CA ASN A 149 28.11 -50.41 -5.73
C ASN A 149 28.60 -49.61 -6.96
N SER A 150 28.89 -48.31 -6.83
CA SER A 150 29.52 -47.54 -7.91
C SER A 150 31.01 -47.85 -8.14
N SER A 151 31.66 -48.63 -7.27
CA SER A 151 33.12 -48.83 -7.28
C SER A 151 33.60 -50.23 -7.72
N LYS A 152 32.69 -51.18 -7.99
CA LYS A 152 33.01 -52.62 -8.21
C LYS A 152 33.77 -52.97 -9.51
N ASN A 153 34.17 -51.99 -10.32
CA ASN A 153 34.67 -52.22 -11.68
C ASN A 153 36.21 -52.43 -11.83
N ASN A 154 37.01 -52.58 -10.75
CA ASN A 154 38.47 -52.77 -10.88
C ASN A 154 39.18 -53.68 -9.83
N SER A 155 39.96 -54.64 -10.35
CA SER A 155 41.11 -55.37 -9.75
C SER A 155 40.92 -56.54 -8.76
N SER A 156 41.87 -57.50 -8.77
CA SER A 156 41.88 -58.77 -7.98
C SER A 156 43.25 -59.50 -7.99
N VAL A 157 43.82 -59.93 -6.84
CA VAL A 157 45.06 -60.78 -6.69
C VAL A 157 45.03 -61.61 -5.37
N ASP A 158 45.78 -62.73 -5.25
CA ASP A 158 45.86 -63.69 -4.10
C ASP A 158 47.25 -64.41 -3.99
N HIS A 159 47.70 -65.01 -2.85
CA HIS A 159 49.01 -65.73 -2.68
C HIS A 159 49.32 -66.65 -1.42
N ASN A 160 50.18 -67.68 -1.67
CA ASN A 160 50.97 -68.79 -0.98
C ASN A 160 51.63 -68.59 0.45
N GLU A 161 52.30 -69.51 1.22
CA GLU A 161 52.49 -71.01 1.45
C GLU A 161 53.38 -71.33 2.74
N GLU A 162 53.81 -72.61 3.05
CA GLU A 162 55.15 -73.08 3.63
C GLU A 162 55.28 -74.16 4.81
N GLY A 163 56.46 -74.87 4.91
CA GLY A 163 57.14 -75.38 6.18
C GLY A 163 57.78 -76.84 6.31
N SER A 164 59.00 -77.07 6.92
CA SER A 164 59.51 -78.35 7.65
C SER A 164 61.02 -78.40 8.19
N SER A 165 61.59 -79.52 8.78
CA SER A 165 62.94 -79.64 9.52
C SER A 165 63.76 -81.03 9.67
N ILE A 166 64.56 -81.34 10.77
CA ILE A 166 65.97 -82.00 10.87
C ILE A 166 66.24 -83.21 11.90
N ASN A 167 67.37 -84.04 11.86
CA ASN A 167 68.19 -84.67 13.04
C ASN A 167 69.49 -85.63 12.82
N GLN A 168 70.10 -86.32 13.86
CA GLN A 168 71.59 -86.67 14.15
C GLN A 168 72.04 -88.06 14.85
N SER A 169 73.36 -88.46 15.06
CA SER A 169 73.92 -89.63 15.92
C SER A 169 75.48 -89.71 16.33
N TYR A 170 76.07 -90.82 16.96
CA TYR A 170 77.43 -90.96 17.69
C TYR A 170 78.23 -92.37 17.71
N SER A 171 79.52 -92.51 18.24
CA SER A 171 80.35 -93.80 18.53
C SER A 171 81.74 -93.69 19.34
N GLU A 172 82.46 -94.78 19.84
CA GLU A 172 83.74 -94.82 20.70
C GLU A 172 84.57 -96.21 20.85
N ASP A 173 85.83 -96.33 21.46
CA ASP A 173 86.38 -97.43 22.42
C ASP A 173 87.92 -97.99 22.49
N ASN A 174 88.42 -98.43 23.71
CA ASN A 174 89.39 -99.49 24.25
C ASN A 174 90.99 -99.51 24.47
N LEU A 175 91.58 -100.58 25.11
CA LEU A 175 92.74 -100.60 26.10
C LEU A 175 93.77 -101.84 26.16
N ASN A 176 94.89 -101.79 26.97
CA ASN A 176 95.56 -102.84 27.86
C ASN A 176 97.07 -103.40 27.77
N LEU A 177 97.68 -103.66 28.97
CA LEU A 177 98.60 -104.77 29.44
C LEU A 177 100.19 -104.80 29.51
N SER A 178 100.73 -105.07 30.74
CA SER A 178 102.00 -105.75 31.20
C SER A 178 103.37 -105.02 31.41
N GLN A 179 104.15 -105.50 32.42
CA GLN A 179 105.38 -104.90 32.98
C GLN A 179 106.33 -105.96 33.62
N SER A 180 107.49 -106.27 33.00
CA SER A 180 108.61 -106.99 33.70
C SER A 180 110.02 -106.89 33.06
N LEU A 181 110.33 -105.81 32.32
CA LEU A 181 111.73 -105.44 31.99
C LEU A 181 112.34 -104.58 33.12
N THR A 182 112.20 -105.06 34.36
CA THR A 182 111.75 -104.28 35.54
C THR A 182 112.73 -103.27 36.15
N VAL A 183 113.87 -102.98 35.51
CA VAL A 183 114.82 -101.93 35.95
C VAL A 183 115.12 -100.95 34.81
N SER A 184 115.28 -101.44 33.57
CA SER A 184 115.28 -100.57 32.39
C SER A 184 113.89 -99.95 32.14
N LEU A 185 112.81 -100.64 32.54
CA LEU A 185 111.48 -100.05 32.57
C LEU A 185 111.35 -98.97 33.62
N GLU A 186 112.10 -98.97 34.73
CA GLU A 186 111.85 -97.97 35.78
C GLU A 186 112.39 -96.59 35.38
N THR A 187 113.57 -96.55 34.74
CA THR A 187 114.09 -95.33 34.09
C THR A 187 113.29 -94.97 32.83
N GLN A 188 112.90 -95.94 32.00
CA GLN A 188 112.08 -95.68 30.82
C GLN A 188 110.66 -95.22 31.19
N MET A 189 110.05 -95.71 32.27
CA MET A 189 108.75 -95.27 32.79
C MET A 189 108.85 -93.92 33.49
N GLN A 190 109.97 -93.57 34.13
CA GLN A 190 110.25 -92.18 34.53
C GLN A 190 110.28 -91.27 33.29
N ILE A 191 111.07 -91.61 32.27
CA ILE A 191 111.18 -90.85 31.02
C ILE A 191 109.82 -90.75 30.30
N ASP A 192 109.07 -91.83 30.19
CA ASP A 192 107.78 -91.84 29.51
C ASP A 192 106.65 -91.26 30.36
N LYS A 193 106.77 -91.23 31.70
CA LYS A 193 105.92 -90.42 32.58
C LYS A 193 106.18 -88.94 32.37
N TYR A 194 107.45 -88.51 32.30
CA TYR A 194 107.78 -87.11 31.99
C TYR A 194 107.40 -86.73 30.55
N LYS A 195 107.56 -87.62 29.55
CA LYS A 195 107.04 -87.40 28.19
C LYS A 195 105.52 -87.30 28.18
N LYS A 196 104.80 -88.19 28.87
CA LYS A 196 103.33 -88.13 28.98
C LYS A 196 102.87 -86.87 29.71
N GLN A 197 103.59 -86.40 30.74
CA GLN A 197 103.33 -85.11 31.38
C GLN A 197 103.61 -83.93 30.44
N ILE A 198 104.72 -83.94 29.70
CA ILE A 198 105.03 -82.91 28.68
C ILE A 198 104.00 -82.94 27.54
N GLN A 199 103.52 -84.12 27.13
CA GLN A 199 102.49 -84.27 26.10
C GLN A 199 101.12 -83.83 26.60
N ALA A 200 100.73 -84.15 27.83
CA ALA A 200 99.50 -83.65 28.45
C ALA A 200 99.55 -82.14 28.72
N LEU A 201 100.71 -81.59 29.10
CA LEU A 201 100.91 -80.14 29.24
C LEU A 201 100.89 -79.44 27.87
N LYS A 202 101.40 -80.06 26.80
CA LYS A 202 101.27 -79.55 25.43
C LYS A 202 99.84 -79.63 24.91
N LEU A 203 99.12 -80.72 25.20
CA LEU A 203 97.71 -80.85 24.87
C LEU A 203 96.92 -79.74 25.58
N LYS A 204 97.13 -79.58 26.89
CA LYS A 204 96.48 -78.54 27.68
C LYS A 204 96.89 -77.11 27.29
N LEU A 205 98.12 -76.90 26.83
CA LEU A 205 98.53 -75.64 26.22
C LEU A 205 97.73 -75.38 24.94
N SER A 206 97.63 -76.37 24.05
CA SER A 206 96.84 -76.28 22.81
C SER A 206 95.36 -76.05 23.08
N GLU A 207 94.77 -76.74 24.06
CA GLU A 207 93.38 -76.53 24.52
C GLU A 207 93.20 -75.08 25.02
N THR A 208 94.15 -74.58 25.82
CA THR A 208 94.12 -73.19 26.34
C THR A 208 94.33 -72.16 25.22
N GLU A 209 95.16 -72.45 24.22
CA GLU A 209 95.40 -71.60 23.05
C GLU A 209 94.17 -71.56 22.12
N GLU A 210 93.46 -72.68 21.98
CA GLU A 210 92.19 -72.80 21.23
C GLU A 210 91.03 -72.07 21.96
N GLU A 211 90.88 -72.27 23.27
CA GLU A 211 89.93 -71.51 24.11
C GLU A 211 90.19 -70.00 24.03
N ASN A 212 91.44 -69.57 24.17
CA ASN A 212 91.82 -68.15 24.10
C ASN A 212 91.61 -67.57 22.69
N GLY A 213 91.80 -68.38 21.64
CA GLY A 213 91.39 -68.06 20.28
C GLY A 213 89.88 -67.85 20.15
N HIS A 214 89.07 -68.78 20.69
CA HIS A 214 87.61 -68.68 20.69
C HIS A 214 87.12 -67.42 21.41
N TYR A 215 87.63 -67.13 22.62
CA TYR A 215 87.29 -65.91 23.36
C TYR A 215 87.67 -64.64 22.60
N LYS A 216 88.83 -64.61 21.92
CA LYS A 216 89.23 -63.46 21.08
C LYS A 216 88.26 -63.23 19.92
N THR A 217 87.87 -64.29 19.20
CA THR A 217 86.88 -64.20 18.11
C THR A 217 85.49 -63.81 18.63
N GLN A 218 85.11 -64.22 19.84
CA GLN A 218 83.86 -63.80 20.47
C GLN A 218 83.87 -62.31 20.84
N VAL A 219 84.98 -61.79 21.36
CA VAL A 219 85.17 -60.35 21.62
C VAL A 219 85.13 -59.55 20.31
N GLU A 220 85.79 -60.00 19.25
CA GLU A 220 85.79 -59.33 17.94
C GLU A 220 84.38 -59.28 17.32
N LYS A 221 83.54 -60.31 17.50
CA LYS A 221 82.13 -60.29 17.08
C LYS A 221 81.31 -59.26 17.88
N LEU A 222 81.43 -59.28 19.21
CA LEU A 222 80.69 -58.37 20.09
C LEU A 222 81.09 -56.89 19.87
N THR A 223 82.34 -56.60 19.50
CA THR A 223 82.77 -55.24 19.15
C THR A 223 82.27 -54.78 17.77
N LEU A 224 82.04 -55.70 16.82
CA LEU A 224 81.40 -55.40 15.54
C LEU A 224 79.92 -55.05 15.72
N GLU A 225 79.17 -55.93 16.42
CA GLU A 225 77.74 -55.78 16.73
C GLU A 225 77.44 -54.47 17.48
N ASN A 226 78.28 -54.10 18.47
CA ASN A 226 78.17 -52.82 19.16
C ASN A 226 78.44 -51.60 18.26
N ARG A 227 79.19 -51.76 17.15
CA ARG A 227 79.43 -50.68 16.19
C ARG A 227 78.24 -50.47 15.28
N GLU A 228 77.67 -51.57 14.78
CA GLU A 228 76.47 -51.57 13.91
C GLU A 228 75.28 -50.93 14.64
N ILE A 229 75.04 -51.31 15.89
CA ILE A 229 74.01 -50.71 16.76
C ILE A 229 74.21 -49.19 16.97
N GLN A 230 75.46 -48.70 16.99
CA GLN A 230 75.75 -47.27 17.10
C GLN A 230 75.49 -46.51 15.80
N GLU A 231 75.78 -47.10 14.63
CA GLU A 231 75.48 -46.49 13.33
C GLU A 231 73.97 -46.41 13.08
N ASP A 232 73.20 -47.44 13.41
CA ASP A 232 71.73 -47.43 13.32
C ASP A 232 71.09 -46.37 14.24
N LEU A 233 71.58 -46.24 15.49
CA LEU A 233 71.10 -45.21 16.44
C LEU A 233 71.40 -43.77 15.98
N GLU A 234 72.41 -43.54 15.14
CA GLU A 234 72.61 -42.25 14.49
C GLU A 234 71.63 -42.02 13.33
N ILE A 235 71.40 -43.04 12.51
CA ILE A 235 70.48 -42.99 11.36
C ILE A 235 69.05 -42.69 11.83
N GLU A 236 68.60 -43.34 12.90
CA GLU A 236 67.26 -43.13 13.45
C GLU A 236 67.07 -41.73 14.04
N LYS A 237 68.07 -41.21 14.78
CA LYS A 237 68.06 -39.81 15.27
C LYS A 237 67.95 -38.81 14.12
N LYS A 238 68.68 -39.03 13.02
CA LYS A 238 68.63 -38.20 11.81
C LYS A 238 67.24 -38.26 11.16
N LYS A 239 66.66 -39.45 10.95
CA LYS A 239 65.29 -39.61 10.43
C LYS A 239 64.24 -38.88 11.28
N LYS A 240 64.31 -39.02 12.61
CA LYS A 240 63.34 -38.42 13.54
C LYS A 240 63.35 -36.89 13.48
N SER A 241 64.53 -36.28 13.33
CA SER A 241 64.69 -34.83 13.13
C SER A 241 63.97 -34.33 11.86
N TYR A 242 64.20 -34.97 10.70
CA TYR A 242 63.54 -34.58 9.44
C TYR A 242 62.01 -34.73 9.49
N SER A 243 61.50 -35.81 10.09
CA SER A 243 60.05 -36.02 10.24
C SER A 243 59.39 -34.96 11.14
N GLN A 244 60.10 -34.49 12.17
CA GLN A 244 59.57 -33.51 13.11
C GLN A 244 59.53 -32.10 12.50
N ASN A 245 60.54 -31.71 11.72
CA ASN A 245 60.53 -30.45 10.98
C ASN A 245 59.37 -30.38 9.99
N SER A 246 59.21 -31.39 9.10
CA SER A 246 58.13 -31.40 8.11
C SER A 246 56.71 -31.40 8.73
N SER A 247 56.58 -31.87 9.97
CA SER A 247 55.32 -31.78 10.73
C SER A 247 55.10 -30.38 11.30
N SER A 248 56.17 -29.69 11.71
CA SER A 248 56.11 -28.28 12.16
C SER A 248 55.81 -27.32 11.02
N ASP A 249 56.33 -27.56 9.82
CA ASP A 249 56.09 -26.72 8.64
C ASP A 249 54.60 -26.71 8.27
N LYS A 250 53.96 -27.89 8.25
CA LYS A 250 52.51 -28.04 8.02
C LYS A 250 51.65 -27.43 9.13
N LEU A 251 52.12 -27.50 10.38
CA LEU A 251 51.42 -26.86 11.50
C LEU A 251 51.43 -25.33 11.36
N ASN A 252 52.55 -24.76 10.92
CA ASN A 252 52.64 -23.33 10.61
C ASN A 252 51.73 -22.93 9.44
N GLU A 253 51.70 -23.73 8.37
CA GLU A 253 50.81 -23.50 7.21
C GLU A 253 49.32 -23.50 7.59
N ILE A 254 48.90 -24.40 8.49
CA ILE A 254 47.53 -24.43 9.04
C ILE A 254 47.26 -23.22 9.94
N LEU A 255 48.23 -22.78 10.75
CA LEU A 255 48.10 -21.59 11.59
C LEU A 255 47.96 -20.29 10.75
N ASP A 256 48.73 -20.16 9.66
CA ASP A 256 48.60 -19.05 8.72
C ASP A 256 47.25 -19.06 8.00
N GLN A 257 46.74 -20.25 7.63
CA GLN A 257 45.39 -20.40 7.05
C GLN A 257 44.28 -20.03 8.04
N LEU A 258 44.39 -20.42 9.31
CA LEU A 258 43.44 -20.01 10.35
C LEU A 258 43.47 -18.49 10.56
N ALA A 259 44.65 -17.88 10.67
CA ALA A 259 44.77 -16.43 10.81
C ALA A 259 44.25 -15.65 9.58
N GLN A 260 44.33 -16.23 8.37
CA GLN A 260 43.71 -15.70 7.16
C GLN A 260 42.16 -15.75 7.26
N VAL A 261 41.60 -16.89 7.69
CA VAL A 261 40.14 -17.06 7.83
C VAL A 261 39.56 -16.21 8.95
N GLU A 262 40.21 -16.12 10.12
CA GLU A 262 39.82 -15.24 11.23
C GLU A 262 39.74 -13.77 10.78
N LYS A 263 40.72 -13.33 9.98
CA LYS A 263 40.78 -11.99 9.42
C LYS A 263 39.70 -11.72 8.37
N GLU A 264 39.36 -12.70 7.53
CA GLU A 264 38.26 -12.58 6.56
C GLU A 264 36.89 -12.60 7.25
N LEU A 265 36.72 -13.41 8.29
CA LEU A 265 35.52 -13.45 9.13
C LEU A 265 35.33 -12.12 9.88
N ALA A 266 36.38 -11.57 10.51
CA ALA A 266 36.35 -10.26 11.14
C ALA A 266 36.03 -9.12 10.15
N LYS A 267 36.50 -9.22 8.90
CA LYS A 267 36.11 -8.29 7.82
C LYS A 267 34.63 -8.43 7.46
N LYS A 268 34.07 -9.64 7.49
CA LYS A 268 32.65 -9.89 7.20
C LYS A 268 31.71 -9.48 8.33
N THR A 269 32.08 -9.65 9.60
CA THR A 269 31.31 -9.08 10.71
C THR A 269 31.31 -7.55 10.66
N PHE A 270 32.45 -6.92 10.36
CA PHE A 270 32.53 -5.46 10.15
C PHE A 270 31.66 -4.97 8.97
N GLU A 271 31.69 -5.65 7.81
CA GLU A 271 30.81 -5.34 6.67
C GLU A 271 29.32 -5.47 7.02
N CYS A 272 28.97 -6.46 7.86
CA CYS A 272 27.61 -6.68 8.34
C CYS A 272 27.17 -5.60 9.36
N GLU A 273 27.97 -5.31 10.38
CA GLU A 273 27.68 -4.26 11.38
C GLU A 273 27.59 -2.87 10.74
N SER A 274 28.46 -2.55 9.80
CA SER A 274 28.40 -1.31 9.03
C SER A 274 27.09 -1.19 8.25
N SER A 275 26.64 -2.30 7.65
CA SER A 275 25.34 -2.37 6.96
C SER A 275 24.17 -2.22 7.94
N GLN A 276 24.23 -2.84 9.11
CA GLN A 276 23.22 -2.74 10.18
C GLN A 276 23.11 -1.30 10.71
N LYS A 277 24.25 -0.65 11.03
CA LYS A 277 24.32 0.76 11.47
C LYS A 277 23.76 1.69 10.38
N ARG A 278 24.05 1.44 9.10
CA ARG A 278 23.52 2.22 7.97
C ARG A 278 22.01 2.04 7.74
N LEU A 279 21.47 0.83 7.92
CA LEU A 279 20.02 0.57 7.88
C LEU A 279 19.30 1.34 8.98
N SER A 280 19.75 1.24 10.23
CA SER A 280 19.14 1.95 11.36
C SER A 280 19.17 3.49 11.18
N LEU A 281 20.24 4.04 10.62
CA LEU A 281 20.30 5.46 10.27
C LEU A 281 19.33 5.84 9.13
N LEU A 282 19.14 4.97 8.14
CA LEU A 282 18.16 5.18 7.07
C LEU A 282 16.72 5.10 7.60
N GLU A 283 16.42 4.19 8.51
CA GLU A 283 15.13 4.09 9.20
C GLU A 283 14.83 5.36 10.02
N SER A 284 15.83 5.87 10.77
CA SER A 284 15.70 7.15 11.49
C SER A 284 15.46 8.32 10.52
N LYS A 285 16.28 8.46 9.47
CA LYS A 285 16.08 9.49 8.43
C LYS A 285 14.69 9.37 7.79
N LEU A 286 14.19 8.16 7.53
CA LEU A 286 12.89 7.91 6.92
C LEU A 286 11.74 8.27 7.88
N SER A 287 11.89 8.00 9.18
CA SER A 287 10.96 8.47 10.22
C SER A 287 10.92 10.00 10.32
N ASP A 288 12.07 10.67 10.30
CA ASP A 288 12.15 12.14 10.34
C ASP A 288 11.53 12.78 9.09
N VAL A 289 11.80 12.23 7.91
CA VAL A 289 11.18 12.67 6.64
C VAL A 289 9.68 12.40 6.63
N GLN A 290 9.22 11.26 7.16
CA GLN A 290 7.78 10.99 7.32
C GLN A 290 7.12 11.99 8.27
N SER A 291 7.76 12.34 9.39
CA SER A 291 7.25 13.37 10.33
C SER A 291 7.17 14.74 9.67
N SER A 292 8.22 15.15 8.96
CA SER A 292 8.24 16.42 8.22
C SER A 292 7.16 16.46 7.13
N HIS A 293 6.94 15.35 6.42
CA HIS A 293 5.88 15.23 5.43
C HIS A 293 4.47 15.22 6.06
N THR A 294 4.28 14.66 7.27
CA THR A 294 2.99 14.84 7.98
C THR A 294 2.78 16.29 8.40
N ASP A 295 3.80 16.96 8.93
CA ASP A 295 3.72 18.37 9.34
C ASP A 295 3.46 19.30 8.14
N GLU A 296 4.06 19.04 6.98
CA GLU A 296 3.80 19.79 5.75
C GLU A 296 2.41 19.48 5.18
N LYS A 297 1.99 18.21 5.20
CA LYS A 297 0.64 17.80 4.80
C LYS A 297 -0.44 18.49 5.63
N ASP A 298 -0.23 18.61 6.94
CA ASP A 298 -1.22 19.21 7.84
C ASP A 298 -1.24 20.74 7.73
N LYS A 299 -0.09 21.41 7.51
CA LYS A 299 -0.07 22.83 7.10
C LYS A 299 -0.83 23.07 5.79
N LEU A 300 -0.66 22.20 4.80
CA LEU A 300 -1.39 22.28 3.53
C LEU A 300 -2.89 21.99 3.69
N ASN A 301 -3.28 21.15 4.67
CA ASN A 301 -4.69 20.97 5.03
C ASN A 301 -5.27 22.24 5.68
N ASP A 302 -4.54 22.89 6.59
CA ASP A 302 -4.95 24.15 7.23
C ASP A 302 -5.09 25.29 6.21
N GLU A 303 -4.13 25.46 5.30
CA GLU A 303 -4.21 26.44 4.20
C GLU A 303 -5.39 26.14 3.26
N LEU A 304 -5.64 24.87 2.95
CA LEU A 304 -6.78 24.44 2.15
C LEU A 304 -8.12 24.72 2.84
N ASP A 305 -8.22 24.55 4.16
CA ASP A 305 -9.42 24.85 4.94
C ASP A 305 -9.63 26.36 5.12
N GLU A 306 -8.55 27.15 5.22
CA GLU A 306 -8.65 28.62 5.13
C GLU A 306 -9.13 29.04 3.73
N CYS A 307 -8.67 28.39 2.67
CA CYS A 307 -9.15 28.61 1.31
C CYS A 307 -10.63 28.21 1.12
N LYS A 308 -11.09 27.09 1.69
CA LYS A 308 -12.52 26.72 1.73
C LYS A 308 -13.34 27.76 2.51
N SER A 309 -12.81 28.30 3.60
CA SER A 309 -13.44 29.36 4.40
C SER A 309 -13.55 30.67 3.61
N LYS A 310 -12.52 31.02 2.83
CA LYS A 310 -12.53 32.16 1.88
C LYS A 310 -13.54 31.94 0.75
N LEU A 311 -13.59 30.73 0.17
CA LEU A 311 -14.55 30.36 -0.88
C LEU A 311 -16.00 30.48 -0.39
N ARG A 312 -16.34 29.89 0.76
CA ARG A 312 -17.69 30.00 1.37
C ARG A 312 -18.14 31.44 1.63
N LYS A 313 -17.20 32.33 2.01
CA LYS A 313 -17.48 33.76 2.15
C LYS A 313 -17.73 34.44 0.81
N LEU A 314 -17.00 34.03 -0.24
CA LEU A 314 -17.19 34.53 -1.60
C LEU A 314 -18.53 34.06 -2.19
N GLU A 315 -18.90 32.78 -2.02
CA GLU A 315 -20.21 32.22 -2.40
C GLU A 315 -21.38 32.97 -1.72
N GLN A 316 -21.23 33.33 -0.44
CA GLN A 316 -22.21 34.16 0.28
C GLN A 316 -22.32 35.58 -0.32
N VAL A 317 -21.19 36.20 -0.69
CA VAL A 317 -21.16 37.51 -1.35
C VAL A 317 -21.76 37.44 -2.76
N GLU A 318 -21.52 36.37 -3.51
CA GLU A 318 -22.12 36.13 -4.84
C GLU A 318 -23.64 35.91 -4.75
N SER A 319 -24.11 35.14 -3.77
CA SER A 319 -25.55 34.95 -3.51
C SER A 319 -26.25 36.26 -3.14
N LEU A 320 -25.61 37.09 -2.30
CA LEU A 320 -26.08 38.44 -1.98
C LEU A 320 -26.07 39.36 -3.22
N ASN A 321 -25.01 39.33 -4.02
CA ASN A 321 -24.91 40.12 -5.25
C ASN A 321 -25.97 39.69 -6.29
N SER A 322 -26.26 38.40 -6.40
CA SER A 322 -27.36 37.85 -7.20
C SER A 322 -28.72 38.36 -6.72
N HIS A 323 -28.96 38.40 -5.40
CA HIS A 323 -30.17 39.01 -4.82
C HIS A 323 -30.27 40.52 -5.12
N TYR A 324 -29.17 41.27 -5.03
CA TYR A 324 -29.16 42.69 -5.38
C TYR A 324 -29.37 42.93 -6.88
N LYS A 325 -28.79 42.09 -7.75
CA LYS A 325 -29.01 42.12 -9.20
C LYS A 325 -30.47 41.85 -9.54
N LYS A 326 -31.09 40.82 -8.94
CA LYS A 326 -32.53 40.53 -9.12
C LYS A 326 -33.42 41.69 -8.67
N LYS A 327 -33.12 42.33 -7.53
CA LYS A 327 -33.83 43.54 -7.08
C LYS A 327 -33.63 44.74 -8.00
N LEU A 328 -32.48 44.85 -8.65
CA LEU A 328 -32.23 45.89 -9.65
C LEU A 328 -33.02 45.64 -10.94
N GLU A 329 -33.10 44.38 -11.38
CA GLU A 329 -33.92 43.95 -12.52
C GLU A 329 -35.42 44.19 -12.25
N GLU A 330 -35.93 43.77 -11.08
CA GLU A 330 -37.28 44.09 -10.60
C GLU A 330 -37.53 45.61 -10.55
N SER A 331 -36.54 46.41 -10.14
CA SER A 331 -36.64 47.88 -10.13
C SER A 331 -36.63 48.50 -11.53
N VAL A 332 -36.01 47.85 -12.52
CA VAL A 332 -36.05 48.28 -13.93
C VAL A 332 -37.39 47.90 -14.57
N GLU A 333 -37.90 46.70 -14.31
CA GLU A 333 -39.21 46.26 -14.81
C GLU A 333 -40.36 47.10 -14.23
N MET A 334 -40.33 47.39 -12.92
CA MET A 334 -41.24 48.35 -12.29
C MET A 334 -41.18 49.74 -12.93
N LYS A 335 -40.01 50.20 -13.40
CA LYS A 335 -39.88 51.47 -14.14
C LYS A 335 -40.44 51.39 -15.55
N SER A 336 -40.37 50.23 -16.21
CA SER A 336 -41.04 49.98 -17.49
C SER A 336 -42.55 50.07 -17.30
N GLN A 337 -43.12 49.31 -16.36
CA GLN A 337 -44.54 49.32 -16.04
C GLN A 337 -45.05 50.72 -15.64
N ILE A 338 -44.27 51.49 -14.88
CA ILE A 338 -44.58 52.90 -14.54
C ILE A 338 -44.57 53.81 -15.79
N ASN A 339 -43.76 53.52 -16.80
CA ASN A 339 -43.74 54.31 -18.04
C ASN A 339 -44.84 53.88 -19.01
N GLU A 340 -45.12 52.58 -19.15
CA GLU A 340 -46.26 52.02 -19.89
C GLU A 340 -47.59 52.56 -19.34
N LEU A 341 -47.73 52.65 -18.01
CA LEU A 341 -48.90 53.25 -17.37
C LEU A 341 -48.99 54.77 -17.61
N LYS A 342 -47.87 55.49 -17.71
CA LYS A 342 -47.88 56.92 -18.08
C LYS A 342 -48.24 57.13 -19.55
N GLU A 343 -47.76 56.28 -20.44
CA GLU A 343 -48.10 56.29 -21.86
C GLU A 343 -49.61 56.03 -22.02
N HIS A 344 -50.15 55.03 -21.32
CA HIS A 344 -51.59 54.77 -21.31
C HIS A 344 -52.42 55.89 -20.65
N ILE A 345 -51.92 56.56 -19.60
CA ILE A 345 -52.55 57.77 -19.04
C ILE A 345 -52.55 58.89 -20.08
N SER A 346 -51.44 59.12 -20.78
CA SER A 346 -51.35 60.14 -21.83
C SER A 346 -52.27 59.85 -23.02
N ASP A 347 -52.42 58.57 -23.41
CA ASP A 347 -53.41 58.16 -24.41
C ASP A 347 -54.85 58.42 -23.96
N LEU A 348 -55.17 58.18 -22.69
CA LEU A 348 -56.48 58.49 -22.12
C LEU A 348 -56.71 60.00 -22.00
N GLU A 349 -55.69 60.79 -21.65
CA GLU A 349 -55.73 62.26 -21.67
C GLU A 349 -55.96 62.79 -23.10
N ASN A 350 -55.26 62.26 -24.10
CA ASN A 350 -55.47 62.57 -25.52
C ASN A 350 -56.90 62.22 -25.99
N GLN A 351 -57.43 61.06 -25.57
CA GLN A 351 -58.82 60.68 -25.87
C GLN A 351 -59.84 61.59 -25.18
N ILE A 352 -59.59 62.00 -23.93
CA ILE A 352 -60.43 62.96 -23.21
C ILE A 352 -60.40 64.32 -23.91
N GLU A 353 -59.24 64.82 -24.36
CA GLU A 353 -59.15 66.04 -25.17
C GLU A 353 -59.92 65.89 -26.48
N GLU A 354 -59.80 64.76 -27.19
CA GLU A 354 -60.56 64.54 -28.42
C GLU A 354 -62.08 64.57 -28.14
N TYR A 355 -62.57 63.82 -27.14
CA TYR A 355 -63.97 63.84 -26.74
C TYR A 355 -64.43 65.22 -26.27
N GLU A 356 -63.58 66.02 -25.61
CA GLU A 356 -63.87 67.41 -25.30
C GLU A 356 -64.02 68.27 -26.56
N THR A 357 -63.18 68.10 -27.59
CA THR A 357 -63.36 68.82 -28.86
C THR A 357 -64.61 68.36 -29.62
N GLN A 358 -64.97 67.08 -29.54
CA GLN A 358 -66.21 66.54 -30.09
C GLN A 358 -67.44 67.10 -29.34
N MET A 359 -67.37 67.22 -28.01
CA MET A 359 -68.38 67.88 -27.17
C MET A 359 -68.55 69.36 -27.52
N LYS A 360 -67.44 70.12 -27.61
CA LYS A 360 -67.47 71.55 -27.99
C LYS A 360 -68.04 71.77 -29.41
N ARG A 361 -67.80 70.84 -30.34
CA ARG A 361 -68.48 70.79 -31.66
C ARG A 361 -69.98 70.46 -31.52
N GLY A 362 -70.34 69.50 -30.66
CA GLY A 362 -71.72 69.13 -30.35
C GLY A 362 -72.55 70.29 -29.79
N ASP A 363 -72.01 71.04 -28.84
CA ASP A 363 -72.64 72.26 -28.32
C ASP A 363 -72.75 73.34 -29.41
N SER A 364 -71.73 73.50 -30.27
CA SER A 364 -71.81 74.41 -31.43
C SER A 364 -72.94 74.04 -32.41
N TYR A 365 -73.17 72.74 -32.66
CA TYR A 365 -74.28 72.27 -33.48
C TYR A 365 -75.64 72.41 -32.79
N LYS A 366 -75.69 72.26 -31.46
CA LYS A 366 -76.88 72.44 -30.64
C LYS A 366 -77.30 73.91 -30.57
N ASP A 367 -76.36 74.85 -30.47
CA ASP A 367 -76.62 76.28 -30.55
C ASP A 367 -77.12 76.68 -31.94
N LEU A 368 -76.51 76.15 -33.01
CA LEU A 368 -77.00 76.33 -34.38
C LEU A 368 -78.41 75.76 -34.58
N TYR A 369 -78.70 74.57 -34.04
CA TYR A 369 -80.02 73.95 -34.09
C TYR A 369 -81.06 74.78 -33.29
N SER A 370 -80.68 75.29 -32.12
CA SER A 370 -81.54 76.18 -31.32
C SER A 370 -81.81 77.50 -32.03
N GLY A 371 -80.84 78.05 -32.76
CA GLY A 371 -81.00 79.21 -33.62
C GLY A 371 -82.00 78.95 -34.75
N LEU A 372 -81.78 77.89 -35.53
CA LEU A 372 -82.69 77.47 -36.61
C LEU A 372 -84.09 77.14 -36.11
N GLN A 373 -84.23 76.53 -34.92
CA GLN A 373 -85.52 76.27 -34.30
C GLN A 373 -86.25 77.56 -33.89
N LYS A 374 -85.51 78.59 -33.46
CA LYS A 374 -86.05 79.92 -33.16
C LYS A 374 -86.47 80.67 -34.41
N GLU A 375 -85.66 80.65 -35.48
CA GLU A 375 -86.03 81.21 -36.79
C GLU A 375 -87.27 80.51 -37.37
N LEU A 376 -87.37 79.19 -37.27
CA LEU A 376 -88.55 78.42 -37.69
C LEU A 376 -89.81 78.78 -36.88
N LEU A 377 -89.68 79.09 -35.60
CA LEU A 377 -90.78 79.58 -34.76
C LEU A 377 -91.19 81.01 -35.15
N GLU A 378 -90.23 81.89 -35.42
CA GLU A 378 -90.50 83.28 -35.84
C GLU A 378 -91.17 83.33 -37.22
N GLU A 379 -90.75 82.51 -38.18
CA GLU A 379 -91.44 82.35 -39.47
C GLU A 379 -92.81 81.67 -39.33
N ARG A 380 -92.98 80.72 -38.41
CA ARG A 380 -94.28 80.10 -38.12
C ARG A 380 -95.27 81.12 -37.55
N ASP A 381 -94.82 81.97 -36.63
CA ASP A 381 -95.65 83.02 -36.03
C ASP A 381 -95.93 84.16 -37.03
N SER A 382 -94.96 84.52 -37.87
CA SER A 382 -95.14 85.41 -39.02
C SER A 382 -96.20 84.87 -39.99
N THR A 383 -96.08 83.61 -40.39
CA THR A 383 -97.07 82.89 -41.23
C THR A 383 -98.46 82.86 -40.58
N CYS A 384 -98.53 82.66 -39.25
CA CYS A 384 -99.78 82.71 -38.50
C CYS A 384 -100.43 84.10 -38.53
N GLN A 385 -99.65 85.17 -38.31
CA GLN A 385 -100.12 86.55 -38.39
C GLN A 385 -100.60 86.91 -39.81
N LEU A 386 -99.86 86.52 -40.85
CA LEU A 386 -100.25 86.71 -42.25
C LEU A 386 -101.52 85.91 -42.60
N THR A 387 -101.72 84.73 -41.98
CA THR A 387 -102.95 83.93 -42.16
C THR A 387 -104.15 84.63 -41.50
N LEU A 388 -103.99 85.16 -40.29
CA LEU A 388 -105.03 85.95 -39.61
C LEU A 388 -105.39 87.22 -40.39
N GLN A 389 -104.40 87.96 -40.91
CA GLN A 389 -104.64 89.13 -41.76
C GLN A 389 -105.35 88.77 -43.07
N ASN A 390 -105.00 87.65 -43.71
CA ASN A 390 -105.73 87.15 -44.88
C ASN A 390 -107.18 86.81 -44.55
N ASN A 391 -107.44 86.18 -43.40
CA ASN A 391 -108.81 85.89 -42.97
C ASN A 391 -109.61 87.18 -42.73
N GLU A 392 -109.06 88.16 -42.00
CA GLU A 392 -109.70 89.47 -41.80
C GLU A 392 -110.00 90.21 -43.11
N LEU A 393 -109.08 90.15 -44.09
CA LEU A 393 -109.27 90.75 -45.41
C LEU A 393 -110.32 89.99 -46.22
N ASN A 394 -110.34 88.67 -46.15
CA ASN A 394 -111.35 87.82 -46.80
C ASN A 394 -112.74 88.06 -46.19
N ASP A 395 -112.86 88.24 -44.87
CA ASP A 395 -114.13 88.58 -44.21
C ASP A 395 -114.61 89.97 -44.61
N LYS A 396 -113.73 90.99 -44.64
CA LYS A 396 -114.04 92.32 -45.19
C LYS A 396 -114.49 92.24 -46.66
N VAL A 397 -113.86 91.39 -47.48
CA VAL A 397 -114.28 91.13 -48.86
C VAL A 397 -115.65 90.44 -48.92
N ASN A 398 -115.97 89.54 -47.99
CA ASN A 398 -117.25 88.85 -47.95
C ASN A 398 -118.39 89.75 -47.43
N ASP A 399 -118.13 90.66 -46.51
CA ASP A 399 -119.11 91.67 -46.09
C ASP A 399 -119.35 92.73 -47.17
N LEU A 400 -118.29 93.17 -47.88
CA LEU A 400 -118.44 94.03 -49.06
C LEU A 400 -119.27 93.36 -50.18
N LYS A 401 -119.13 92.04 -50.39
CA LYS A 401 -120.02 91.29 -51.30
C LYS A 401 -121.49 91.31 -50.82
N LYS A 402 -121.75 91.05 -49.54
CA LYS A 402 -123.13 91.09 -48.97
C LYS A 402 -123.77 92.47 -49.13
N ASP A 403 -123.00 93.55 -48.93
CA ASP A 403 -123.52 94.91 -49.12
C ASP A 403 -123.68 95.28 -50.60
N MET A 404 -122.85 94.73 -51.50
CA MET A 404 -123.08 94.82 -52.95
C MET A 404 -124.37 94.10 -53.35
N GLU A 405 -124.59 92.86 -52.92
CA GLU A 405 -125.84 92.10 -53.14
C GLU A 405 -127.07 92.84 -52.58
N ARG A 406 -126.95 93.49 -51.42
CA ARG A 406 -128.02 94.32 -50.84
C ARG A 406 -128.35 95.52 -51.73
N LEU A 407 -127.33 96.23 -52.23
CA LEU A 407 -127.51 97.37 -53.12
C LEU A 407 -128.11 96.97 -54.47
N GLU A 408 -127.66 95.85 -55.06
CA GLU A 408 -128.25 95.28 -56.28
C GLU A 408 -129.72 94.89 -56.06
N LYS A 409 -130.03 94.23 -54.94
CA LYS A 409 -131.39 93.83 -54.57
C LYS A 409 -132.31 95.03 -54.30
N ASP A 410 -131.78 96.15 -53.80
CA ASP A 410 -132.53 97.41 -53.63
C ASP A 410 -132.61 98.24 -54.92
N SER A 411 -131.70 98.07 -55.88
CA SER A 411 -131.88 98.57 -57.26
C SER A 411 -133.01 97.80 -57.93
N ALA A 412 -132.95 96.46 -57.93
CA ALA A 412 -133.95 95.61 -58.54
C ALA A 412 -135.38 95.90 -58.04
N LYS A 413 -135.56 96.19 -56.74
CA LYS A 413 -136.86 96.64 -56.17
C LYS A 413 -137.34 97.99 -56.72
N LYS A 414 -136.45 98.93 -57.04
CA LYS A 414 -136.79 100.21 -57.68
C LYS A 414 -137.18 99.99 -59.14
N ASP A 415 -136.42 99.15 -59.86
CA ASP A 415 -136.69 98.79 -61.25
C ASP A 415 -138.02 98.02 -61.40
N ASP A 416 -138.38 97.20 -60.40
CA ASP A 416 -139.67 96.50 -60.33
C ASP A 416 -140.85 97.45 -60.00
N ARG A 417 -140.61 98.47 -59.16
CA ARG A 417 -141.57 99.57 -58.91
C ARG A 417 -141.81 100.42 -60.16
N ILE A 418 -140.76 100.73 -60.92
CA ILE A 418 -140.85 101.46 -62.20
C ILE A 418 -141.60 100.61 -63.23
N ARG A 419 -141.28 99.31 -63.35
CA ARG A 419 -142.03 98.38 -64.21
C ARG A 419 -143.51 98.32 -63.87
N LYS A 420 -143.89 98.22 -62.59
CA LYS A 420 -145.32 98.17 -62.19
C LYS A 420 -146.11 99.43 -62.58
N MET A 421 -145.54 100.63 -62.44
CA MET A 421 -146.22 101.87 -62.88
C MET A 421 -146.35 101.96 -64.42
N LEU A 422 -145.39 101.42 -65.18
CA LEU A 422 -145.47 101.39 -66.65
C LEU A 422 -146.42 100.29 -67.17
N GLN A 423 -146.55 99.18 -66.44
CA GLN A 423 -147.32 98.01 -66.84
C GLN A 423 -148.84 98.19 -66.68
N GLU A 424 -149.31 99.06 -65.78
CA GLU A 424 -150.74 99.37 -65.62
C GLU A 424 -151.34 100.21 -66.78
N GLN A 425 -150.52 100.80 -67.66
CA GLN A 425 -151.00 101.71 -68.72
C GLN A 425 -151.06 101.07 -70.13
N HIS A 426 -150.36 99.96 -70.39
CA HIS A 426 -150.09 99.48 -71.76
C HIS A 426 -150.46 98.02 -72.07
N THR A 427 -151.57 97.51 -71.50
CA THR A 427 -152.28 96.31 -71.96
C THR A 427 -153.78 96.47 -71.67
N ARG A 428 -154.81 96.30 -72.52
CA ARG A 428 -155.06 96.12 -73.98
C ARG A 428 -153.89 95.92 -74.96
N GLN A 429 -154.03 94.88 -75.80
CA GLN A 429 -153.10 94.38 -76.85
C GLN A 429 -151.89 93.65 -76.24
N SER A 430 -151.89 92.30 -76.28
CA SER A 430 -151.22 91.43 -77.28
C SER A 430 -149.72 91.27 -76.96
N GLU A 431 -149.15 90.10 -76.62
CA GLU A 431 -149.11 88.75 -77.23
C GLU A 431 -147.67 88.47 -77.75
N TYR A 432 -146.99 87.42 -77.24
CA TYR A 432 -145.69 86.85 -77.71
C TYR A 432 -144.46 87.80 -77.56
N GLU A 433 -143.19 87.39 -77.43
CA GLU A 433 -142.51 86.12 -77.02
C GLU A 433 -141.13 86.49 -76.33
N SER A 434 -140.35 85.62 -75.65
CA SER A 434 -139.39 84.57 -76.11
C SER A 434 -138.34 85.04 -77.14
N PRO A 435 -137.09 84.51 -77.21
CA PRO A 435 -136.34 83.61 -76.28
C PRO A 435 -134.89 84.08 -75.93
N ALA A 436 -134.14 83.25 -75.17
CA ALA A 436 -132.65 83.06 -75.20
C ALA A 436 -131.70 84.21 -74.77
N SER A 437 -130.51 84.01 -74.18
CA SER A 437 -129.82 82.90 -73.45
C SER A 437 -128.77 83.57 -72.50
N TYR A 438 -127.70 83.04 -71.88
CA TYR A 438 -126.78 81.87 -71.96
C TYR A 438 -126.35 81.46 -70.53
N GLU A 439 -126.02 80.21 -70.19
CA GLU A 439 -124.73 79.47 -70.33
C GLU A 439 -123.46 80.21 -69.78
N LEU A 440 -122.57 79.60 -68.97
CA LEU A 440 -122.53 78.23 -68.42
C LEU A 440 -121.83 78.10 -67.04
N LYS A 441 -122.27 77.08 -66.31
CA LYS A 441 -121.74 76.42 -65.09
C LYS A 441 -120.22 76.48 -64.85
N SER A 442 -119.82 76.57 -63.58
CA SER A 442 -119.38 75.35 -62.83
C SER A 442 -119.41 75.56 -61.31
N GLN A 443 -119.72 74.50 -60.56
CA GLN A 443 -119.89 74.51 -59.10
C GLN A 443 -118.66 73.98 -58.35
N LYS A 444 -118.52 74.42 -57.09
CA LYS A 444 -117.92 73.64 -55.99
C LYS A 444 -119.02 73.37 -54.96
N TYR A 445 -118.69 72.53 -53.96
CA TYR A 445 -119.49 72.27 -52.76
C TYR A 445 -120.74 71.40 -53.06
N ASP A 446 -121.36 70.72 -52.07
CA ASP A 446 -121.40 71.02 -50.63
C ASP A 446 -121.24 69.82 -49.68
N SER A 447 -121.18 70.15 -48.39
CA SER A 447 -121.53 69.24 -47.29
C SER A 447 -122.98 69.54 -46.89
N ASP A 448 -123.80 68.52 -46.67
CA ASP A 448 -125.25 68.67 -46.50
C ASP A 448 -125.68 69.50 -45.29
N LEU A 449 -126.82 70.20 -45.44
CA LEU A 449 -127.83 70.41 -44.39
C LEU A 449 -129.19 70.78 -45.02
N GLU A 450 -130.12 69.81 -45.02
CA GLU A 450 -131.50 69.93 -44.53
C GLU A 450 -132.41 71.09 -45.09
N THR A 451 -133.62 70.89 -45.66
CA THR A 451 -134.64 69.84 -45.40
C THR A 451 -135.70 69.69 -46.53
N LEU A 452 -136.27 68.47 -46.64
CA LEU A 452 -137.68 68.10 -46.92
C LEU A 452 -138.41 68.34 -48.27
N ALA A 453 -139.28 67.36 -48.54
CA ALA A 453 -140.60 67.41 -49.24
C ALA A 453 -140.67 67.23 -50.77
N ASN A 454 -140.93 65.97 -51.17
CA ASN A 454 -141.95 65.46 -52.13
C ASN A 454 -142.02 66.10 -53.55
N GLU A 455 -142.33 65.41 -54.66
CA GLU A 455 -143.06 64.14 -54.88
C GLU A 455 -142.86 63.69 -56.36
N ILE A 456 -143.08 62.40 -56.70
CA ILE A 456 -143.10 61.84 -58.09
C ILE A 456 -141.69 61.87 -58.79
N GLY A 457 -141.19 60.87 -59.52
CA GLY A 457 -141.71 59.62 -60.10
C GLY A 457 -141.57 59.65 -61.65
N GLY A 458 -140.90 58.73 -62.35
CA GLY A 458 -140.14 57.54 -61.97
C GLY A 458 -139.10 57.14 -63.04
N ASP A 459 -138.97 55.84 -63.35
CA ASP A 459 -138.31 55.29 -64.55
C ASP A 459 -136.78 55.51 -64.77
N LEU A 460 -135.96 55.36 -63.72
CA LEU A 460 -134.50 55.16 -63.90
C LEU A 460 -133.84 54.15 -62.92
N HIS A 461 -134.61 53.19 -62.40
CA HIS A 461 -134.21 52.37 -61.25
C HIS A 461 -133.07 51.34 -61.54
N ASN A 462 -133.07 50.70 -62.71
CA ASN A 462 -132.28 49.47 -62.92
C ASN A 462 -130.76 49.65 -63.08
N VAL A 463 -130.26 50.84 -63.40
CA VAL A 463 -128.81 51.04 -63.72
C VAL A 463 -127.99 51.45 -62.48
N SER A 464 -128.64 51.93 -61.40
CA SER A 464 -127.92 52.43 -60.23
C SER A 464 -127.56 51.36 -59.20
N ILE A 465 -128.21 50.19 -59.23
CA ILE A 465 -128.06 49.15 -58.20
C ILE A 465 -126.72 48.41 -58.37
N GLU A 466 -126.41 47.93 -59.58
CA GLU A 466 -125.21 47.13 -59.86
C GLU A 466 -123.89 47.83 -59.48
N LYS A 467 -123.79 49.14 -59.75
CA LYS A 467 -122.61 49.94 -59.36
C LYS A 467 -122.43 50.08 -57.86
N ASN A 468 -123.53 50.24 -57.11
CA ASN A 468 -123.47 50.35 -55.66
C ASN A 468 -123.10 49.00 -55.01
N GLU A 469 -123.62 47.88 -55.51
CA GLU A 469 -123.21 46.55 -55.06
C GLU A 469 -121.72 46.29 -55.31
N LEU A 470 -121.21 46.61 -56.50
CA LEU A 470 -119.80 46.39 -56.84
C LEU A 470 -118.87 47.24 -55.96
N TYR A 471 -119.23 48.49 -55.69
CA TYR A 471 -118.50 49.38 -54.78
C TYR A 471 -118.48 48.86 -53.33
N ILE A 472 -119.60 48.34 -52.83
CA ILE A 472 -119.68 47.76 -51.48
C ILE A 472 -118.78 46.52 -51.36
N ARG A 473 -118.82 45.61 -52.35
CA ARG A 473 -117.96 44.40 -52.36
C ARG A 473 -116.47 44.76 -52.39
N LEU A 474 -116.06 45.68 -53.27
CA LEU A 474 -114.66 46.15 -53.34
C LEU A 474 -114.22 46.83 -52.05
N LYS A 475 -115.10 47.57 -51.36
CA LYS A 475 -114.79 48.19 -50.07
C LYS A 475 -114.63 47.15 -48.96
N GLN A 476 -115.46 46.11 -48.94
CA GLN A 476 -115.33 44.98 -48.00
C GLN A 476 -114.03 44.20 -48.25
N GLU A 477 -113.73 43.86 -49.50
CA GLU A 477 -112.49 43.17 -49.90
C GLU A 477 -111.23 43.97 -49.50
N ASN A 478 -111.24 45.30 -49.66
CA ASN A 478 -110.12 46.14 -49.24
C ASN A 478 -109.94 46.20 -47.71
N GLU A 479 -111.01 46.20 -46.91
CA GLU A 479 -110.87 46.12 -45.45
C GLU A 479 -110.45 44.71 -44.99
N GLU A 480 -110.95 43.64 -45.62
CA GLU A 480 -110.45 42.28 -45.39
C GLU A 480 -108.95 42.15 -45.70
N LEU A 481 -108.47 42.75 -46.78
CA LEU A 481 -107.04 42.76 -47.11
C LEU A 481 -106.22 43.54 -46.08
N LYS A 482 -106.71 44.69 -45.59
CA LYS A 482 -106.05 45.44 -44.49
C LYS A 482 -106.08 44.71 -43.14
N ILE A 483 -107.03 43.81 -42.91
CA ILE A 483 -107.05 42.94 -41.73
C ILE A 483 -106.00 41.84 -41.92
N LYS A 484 -106.04 41.10 -43.03
CA LYS A 484 -105.08 40.03 -43.37
C LYS A 484 -103.62 40.53 -43.42
N ILE A 485 -103.38 41.76 -43.85
CA ILE A 485 -102.03 42.38 -43.78
C ILE A 485 -101.61 42.59 -42.33
N ARG A 486 -102.44 43.21 -41.49
CA ARG A 486 -102.13 43.42 -40.07
C ARG A 486 -101.98 42.11 -39.28
N GLU A 487 -102.80 41.11 -39.55
CA GLU A 487 -102.67 39.77 -38.95
C GLU A 487 -101.32 39.11 -39.30
N ASN A 488 -100.84 39.29 -40.54
CA ASN A 488 -99.51 38.84 -40.95
C ASN A 488 -98.38 39.66 -40.32
N GLU A 489 -98.54 41.00 -40.23
CA GLU A 489 -97.56 41.89 -39.58
C GLU A 489 -97.44 41.58 -38.10
N ASP A 490 -98.55 41.47 -37.37
CA ASP A 490 -98.60 41.09 -35.95
C ASP A 490 -98.01 39.67 -35.72
N SER A 491 -98.31 38.72 -36.61
CA SER A 491 -97.73 37.36 -36.54
C SER A 491 -96.21 37.36 -36.77
N LEU A 492 -95.72 38.15 -37.71
CA LEU A 492 -94.28 38.27 -38.01
C LEU A 492 -93.54 38.99 -36.87
N LEU A 493 -94.12 40.07 -36.34
CA LEU A 493 -93.57 40.85 -35.23
C LEU A 493 -93.49 39.99 -33.96
N LYS A 494 -94.53 39.21 -33.67
CA LYS A 494 -94.55 38.24 -32.57
C LYS A 494 -93.51 37.12 -32.75
N GLN A 495 -93.33 36.60 -33.97
CA GLN A 495 -92.27 35.63 -34.25
C GLN A 495 -90.88 36.24 -34.02
N LEU A 496 -90.66 37.48 -34.46
CA LEU A 496 -89.39 38.19 -34.27
C LEU A 496 -89.10 38.44 -32.79
N GLU A 497 -90.11 38.85 -32.01
CA GLU A 497 -90.00 38.95 -30.55
C GLU A 497 -89.60 37.62 -29.90
N ASP A 498 -90.25 36.52 -30.28
CA ASP A 498 -89.99 35.22 -29.68
C ASP A 498 -88.60 34.65 -30.07
N ASP A 499 -88.11 34.95 -31.28
CA ASP A 499 -86.74 34.62 -31.68
C ASP A 499 -85.69 35.53 -31.02
N LEU A 500 -86.02 36.79 -30.70
CA LEU A 500 -85.19 37.66 -29.85
C LEU A 500 -85.14 37.13 -28.41
N LYS A 501 -86.28 36.78 -27.80
CA LYS A 501 -86.36 36.17 -26.46
C LYS A 501 -85.54 34.87 -26.38
N LYS A 502 -85.60 34.02 -27.41
CA LYS A 502 -84.75 32.81 -27.53
C LYS A 502 -83.26 33.17 -27.57
N LYS A 503 -82.84 34.12 -28.42
CA LYS A 503 -81.43 34.55 -28.49
C LYS A 503 -80.94 35.12 -27.16
N ASP A 504 -81.72 35.97 -26.52
CA ASP A 504 -81.41 36.51 -25.18
C ASP A 504 -81.22 35.40 -24.14
N SER A 505 -82.09 34.39 -24.15
CA SER A 505 -81.96 33.24 -23.23
C SER A 505 -80.68 32.43 -23.51
N SER A 506 -80.37 32.17 -24.78
CA SER A 506 -79.16 31.45 -25.20
C SER A 506 -77.86 32.21 -24.93
N ILE A 507 -77.89 33.55 -25.01
CA ILE A 507 -76.77 34.42 -24.66
C ILE A 507 -76.55 34.41 -23.15
N LYS A 508 -77.62 34.48 -22.34
CA LYS A 508 -77.54 34.38 -20.88
C LYS A 508 -76.96 33.04 -20.43
N THR A 509 -77.44 31.91 -20.95
CA THR A 509 -76.87 30.58 -20.62
C THR A 509 -75.42 30.44 -21.06
N SER A 510 -75.05 30.98 -22.22
CA SER A 510 -73.65 30.98 -22.70
C SER A 510 -72.74 31.84 -21.81
N HIS A 511 -73.20 33.00 -21.33
CA HIS A 511 -72.44 33.81 -20.37
C HIS A 511 -72.27 33.11 -19.01
N GLU A 512 -73.31 32.45 -18.50
CA GLU A 512 -73.21 31.64 -17.28
C GLU A 512 -72.22 30.49 -17.43
N GLU A 513 -72.26 29.77 -18.56
CA GLU A 513 -71.33 28.68 -18.85
C GLU A 513 -69.89 29.20 -18.98
N ASN A 514 -69.66 30.28 -19.73
CA ASN A 514 -68.35 30.93 -19.83
C ASN A 514 -67.83 31.41 -18.46
N PHE A 515 -68.69 31.93 -17.59
CA PHE A 515 -68.31 32.32 -16.22
C PHE A 515 -67.90 31.09 -15.39
N ARG A 516 -68.66 29.99 -15.45
CA ARG A 516 -68.32 28.73 -14.78
C ARG A 516 -67.00 28.14 -15.31
N LEU A 517 -66.77 28.18 -16.62
CA LEU A 517 -65.54 27.71 -17.26
C LEU A 517 -64.32 28.56 -16.86
N ARG A 518 -64.44 29.89 -16.85
CA ARG A 518 -63.38 30.80 -16.36
C ARG A 518 -63.01 30.51 -14.91
N LYS A 519 -64.00 30.43 -14.02
CA LYS A 519 -63.77 30.11 -12.60
C LYS A 519 -63.14 28.72 -12.41
N ARG A 520 -63.52 27.72 -13.23
CA ARG A 520 -62.89 26.40 -13.23
C ARG A 520 -61.44 26.44 -13.72
N ALA A 521 -61.13 27.20 -14.76
CA ALA A 521 -59.77 27.37 -15.26
C ALA A 521 -58.86 28.09 -14.24
N GLU A 522 -59.40 29.06 -13.50
CA GLU A 522 -58.69 29.77 -12.42
C GLU A 522 -58.35 28.83 -11.24
N ILE A 523 -59.31 28.01 -10.79
CA ILE A 523 -59.07 26.98 -9.77
C ILE A 523 -58.05 25.95 -10.26
N LEU A 524 -58.15 25.48 -11.50
CA LEU A 524 -57.18 24.55 -12.09
C LEU A 524 -55.78 25.17 -12.22
N LYS A 525 -55.67 26.49 -12.44
CA LYS A 525 -54.39 27.19 -12.43
C LYS A 525 -53.80 27.22 -11.02
N GLN A 526 -54.58 27.62 -10.02
CA GLN A 526 -54.15 27.62 -8.60
C GLN A 526 -53.66 26.23 -8.18
N GLN A 527 -54.38 25.16 -8.51
CA GLN A 527 -53.97 23.78 -8.21
C GLN A 527 -52.67 23.37 -8.93
N ASN A 528 -52.41 23.85 -10.16
CA ASN A 528 -51.14 23.60 -10.84
C ASN A 528 -49.98 24.39 -10.22
N ASP A 529 -50.21 25.63 -9.81
CA ASP A 529 -49.20 26.46 -9.15
C ASP A 529 -48.85 25.88 -7.74
N GLU A 530 -49.85 25.38 -7.00
CA GLU A 530 -49.67 24.63 -5.73
C GLU A 530 -48.88 23.33 -5.95
N LEU A 531 -49.28 22.49 -6.90
CA LEU A 531 -48.58 21.24 -7.24
C LEU A 531 -47.14 21.48 -7.69
N LYS A 532 -46.88 22.58 -8.40
CA LYS A 532 -45.53 22.97 -8.83
C LYS A 532 -44.65 23.33 -7.63
N VAL A 533 -45.17 24.10 -6.68
CA VAL A 533 -44.48 24.39 -5.41
C VAL A 533 -44.22 23.11 -4.62
N GLU A 534 -45.16 22.17 -4.58
CA GLU A 534 -44.97 20.87 -3.90
C GLU A 534 -43.89 20.00 -4.58
N VAL A 535 -43.87 19.98 -5.92
CA VAL A 535 -42.83 19.30 -6.71
C VAL A 535 -41.46 19.93 -6.51
N ASP A 536 -41.36 21.26 -6.43
CA ASP A 536 -40.08 21.93 -6.21
C ASP A 536 -39.57 21.78 -4.77
N LYS A 537 -40.45 21.64 -3.75
CA LYS A 537 -40.06 21.16 -2.42
C LYS A 537 -39.50 19.73 -2.48
N MET A 538 -40.25 18.79 -3.07
CA MET A 538 -39.83 17.37 -3.16
C MET A 538 -38.50 17.19 -3.91
N LYS A 539 -38.19 18.03 -4.90
CA LYS A 539 -36.85 18.08 -5.51
C LYS A 539 -35.77 18.51 -4.52
N ASN A 540 -35.99 19.60 -3.78
CA ASN A 540 -35.03 20.09 -2.80
C ASN A 540 -34.78 19.07 -1.68
N ASP A 541 -35.84 18.42 -1.19
CA ASP A 541 -35.75 17.33 -0.21
C ASP A 541 -34.97 16.12 -0.78
N ALA A 542 -35.18 15.77 -2.06
CA ALA A 542 -34.44 14.71 -2.74
C ALA A 542 -32.96 15.07 -2.98
N TYR A 543 -32.64 16.33 -3.27
CA TYR A 543 -31.26 16.81 -3.35
C TYR A 543 -30.57 16.76 -1.98
N GLY A 544 -31.23 17.25 -0.91
CA GLY A 544 -30.71 17.15 0.45
C GLY A 544 -30.53 15.70 0.91
N TYR A 545 -31.43 14.78 0.54
CA TYR A 545 -31.28 13.36 0.81
C TYR A 545 -30.09 12.74 0.05
N LEU A 546 -29.84 13.15 -1.20
CA LEU A 546 -28.68 12.71 -1.98
C LEU A 546 -27.36 13.24 -1.41
N GLU A 547 -27.33 14.49 -0.95
CA GLU A 547 -26.19 15.11 -0.28
C GLU A 547 -25.88 14.39 1.04
N LEU A 548 -26.87 14.21 1.92
CA LEU A 548 -26.74 13.40 3.14
C LEU A 548 -26.32 11.95 2.83
N GLN A 549 -26.80 11.33 1.75
CA GLN A 549 -26.37 10.00 1.35
C GLN A 549 -24.88 9.98 0.95
N ASN A 550 -24.37 11.06 0.37
CA ASN A 550 -22.96 11.17 -0.02
C ASN A 550 -22.07 11.49 1.20
N GLU A 551 -22.49 12.35 2.12
CA GLU A 551 -21.83 12.53 3.42
C GLU A 551 -21.76 11.21 4.21
N VAL A 552 -22.85 10.44 4.24
CA VAL A 552 -22.89 9.11 4.87
C VAL A 552 -22.00 8.09 4.17
N LYS A 553 -21.74 8.21 2.86
CA LYS A 553 -20.73 7.39 2.15
C LYS A 553 -19.31 7.81 2.54
N ALA A 554 -19.02 9.11 2.57
CA ALA A 554 -17.73 9.64 3.00
C ALA A 554 -17.39 9.21 4.44
N ALA A 555 -18.29 9.48 5.39
CA ALA A 555 -18.15 9.09 6.79
C ALA A 555 -18.05 7.56 7.00
N LYS A 556 -18.61 6.73 6.09
CA LYS A 556 -18.38 5.27 6.09
C LYS A 556 -16.99 4.90 5.60
N SER A 557 -16.44 5.61 4.60
CA SER A 557 -15.06 5.46 4.14
C SER A 557 -14.07 5.86 5.23
N ASP A 558 -14.29 7.00 5.88
CA ASP A 558 -13.44 7.49 6.98
C ASP A 558 -13.53 6.57 8.20
N LYS A 559 -14.71 6.04 8.51
CA LYS A 559 -14.89 5.00 9.53
C LYS A 559 -14.18 3.69 9.18
N LYS A 560 -13.96 3.37 7.90
CA LYS A 560 -13.13 2.22 7.48
C LYS A 560 -11.65 2.53 7.69
N SER A 561 -11.15 3.66 7.17
CA SER A 561 -9.73 4.03 7.30
C SER A 561 -9.30 4.27 8.75
N LEU A 562 -10.18 4.83 9.60
CA LEU A 562 -9.95 4.94 11.04
C LEU A 562 -9.92 3.57 11.74
N LYS A 563 -10.80 2.63 11.38
CA LYS A 563 -10.73 1.24 11.90
C LYS A 563 -9.41 0.55 11.52
N GLU A 564 -8.94 0.78 10.30
CA GLU A 564 -7.70 0.22 9.77
C GLU A 564 -6.47 0.82 10.48
N LYS A 565 -6.45 2.15 10.68
CA LYS A 565 -5.46 2.82 11.54
C LYS A 565 -5.49 2.28 12.98
N ILE A 566 -6.68 2.07 13.58
CA ILE A 566 -6.82 1.50 14.93
C ILE A 566 -6.26 0.07 14.99
N LYS A 567 -6.55 -0.79 14.00
CA LYS A 567 -5.96 -2.15 13.93
C LYS A 567 -4.43 -2.06 13.90
N ASN A 568 -3.87 -1.24 13.03
CA ASN A 568 -2.42 -1.11 12.87
C ASN A 568 -1.75 -0.53 14.13
N LEU A 569 -2.41 0.40 14.83
CA LEU A 569 -1.95 0.89 16.14
C LEU A 569 -2.02 -0.18 17.23
N GLN A 570 -3.06 -1.03 17.25
CA GLN A 570 -3.15 -2.18 18.16
C GLN A 570 -2.07 -3.24 17.86
N GLU A 571 -1.73 -3.45 16.59
CA GLU A 571 -0.63 -4.33 16.17
C GLU A 571 0.71 -3.83 16.74
N LYS A 572 1.05 -2.55 16.49
CA LYS A 572 2.25 -1.89 17.03
C LYS A 572 2.31 -1.84 18.55
N LEU A 573 1.16 -1.78 19.23
CA LEU A 573 1.10 -1.82 20.69
C LEU A 573 1.53 -3.19 21.23
N ARG A 574 1.09 -4.29 20.60
CA ARG A 574 1.55 -5.65 20.94
C ARG A 574 3.03 -5.86 20.64
N GLU A 575 3.55 -5.29 19.56
CA GLU A 575 4.99 -5.31 19.23
C GLU A 575 5.80 -4.60 20.33
N LEU A 576 5.35 -3.43 20.77
CA LEU A 576 5.96 -2.69 21.87
C LEU A 576 5.85 -3.41 23.22
N GLU A 577 4.77 -4.16 23.46
CA GLU A 577 4.60 -5.00 24.65
C GLU A 577 5.59 -6.18 24.65
N ARG A 578 5.75 -6.89 23.52
CA ARG A 578 6.77 -7.95 23.37
C ARG A 578 8.19 -7.43 23.57
N ALA A 579 8.53 -6.31 22.93
CA ALA A 579 9.85 -5.69 23.07
C ALA A 579 10.16 -5.26 24.52
N LYS A 580 9.14 -4.92 25.32
CA LYS A 580 9.29 -4.67 26.76
C LYS A 580 9.53 -5.96 27.53
N GLU A 581 8.79 -7.04 27.26
CA GLU A 581 9.04 -8.34 27.89
C GLU A 581 10.46 -8.85 27.60
N GLU A 582 10.94 -8.70 26.37
CA GLU A 582 12.31 -9.06 25.98
C GLU A 582 13.35 -8.18 26.69
N LEU A 583 13.13 -6.87 26.75
CA LEU A 583 13.98 -5.94 27.49
C LEU A 583 14.04 -6.26 28.99
N ASP A 584 12.92 -6.64 29.61
CA ASP A 584 12.86 -6.99 31.03
C ASP A 584 13.48 -8.36 31.33
N ARG A 585 13.40 -9.33 30.40
CA ARG A 585 14.19 -10.57 30.44
C ARG A 585 15.69 -10.27 30.36
N LEU A 586 16.10 -9.38 29.45
CA LEU A 586 17.50 -9.02 29.24
C LEU A 586 18.08 -8.25 30.43
N LYS A 587 17.33 -7.32 31.04
CA LYS A 587 17.70 -6.67 32.31
C LYS A 587 17.96 -7.69 33.40
N LYS A 588 17.08 -8.68 33.57
CA LYS A 588 17.26 -9.71 34.60
C LYS A 588 18.52 -10.53 34.35
N SER A 589 18.75 -10.97 33.11
CA SER A 589 20.00 -11.65 32.74
C SER A 589 21.25 -10.79 32.98
N TYR A 590 21.15 -9.46 32.85
CA TYR A 590 22.23 -8.54 33.18
C TYR A 590 22.46 -8.41 34.70
N GLU A 591 21.38 -8.36 35.50
CA GLU A 591 21.45 -8.36 36.97
C GLU A 591 22.08 -9.66 37.50
N ASP A 592 21.69 -10.80 36.95
CA ASP A 592 22.25 -12.12 37.26
C ASP A 592 23.76 -12.18 36.93
N LEU A 593 24.17 -11.72 35.73
CA LEU A 593 25.58 -11.60 35.32
C LEU A 593 26.37 -10.60 36.18
N GLU A 594 25.74 -9.52 36.66
CA GLU A 594 26.40 -8.57 37.56
C GLU A 594 26.58 -9.15 38.98
N HIS A 595 25.77 -10.13 39.39
CA HIS A 595 25.96 -10.90 40.61
C HIS A 595 27.15 -11.86 40.48
N GLU A 596 27.16 -12.69 39.43
CA GLU A 596 28.26 -13.63 39.14
C GLU A 596 29.61 -12.89 39.05
N LYS A 597 29.63 -11.73 38.38
CA LYS A 597 30.81 -10.84 38.29
C LYS A 597 31.26 -10.29 39.64
N LYS A 598 30.38 -10.14 40.63
CA LYS A 598 30.73 -9.74 42.01
C LYS A 598 31.31 -10.92 42.79
N GLU A 599 30.77 -12.12 42.61
CA GLU A 599 31.24 -13.36 43.26
C GLU A 599 32.63 -13.76 42.74
N LEU A 600 32.82 -13.85 41.42
CA LEU A 600 34.14 -14.09 40.81
C LEU A 600 35.19 -13.05 41.25
N LYS A 601 34.78 -11.78 41.43
CA LYS A 601 35.67 -10.71 41.91
C LYS A 601 36.03 -10.86 43.40
N ALA A 602 35.18 -11.49 44.21
CA ALA A 602 35.50 -11.87 45.57
C ALA A 602 36.46 -13.08 45.61
N GLU A 603 36.22 -14.10 44.79
CA GLU A 603 37.09 -15.28 44.69
C GLU A 603 38.50 -14.92 44.17
N ILE A 604 38.61 -14.04 43.17
CA ILE A 604 39.89 -13.48 42.69
C ILE A 604 40.63 -12.69 43.79
N LYS A 605 39.92 -12.06 44.72
CA LYS A 605 40.53 -11.35 45.85
C LYS A 605 41.05 -12.32 46.90
N ASP A 606 40.28 -13.36 47.24
CA ASP A 606 40.66 -14.31 48.28
C ASP A 606 41.76 -15.27 47.81
N THR A 607 41.75 -15.69 46.54
CA THR A 607 42.87 -16.42 45.91
C THR A 607 44.15 -15.58 45.84
N ARG A 608 44.07 -14.25 45.62
CA ARG A 608 45.23 -13.35 45.76
C ARG A 608 45.76 -13.31 47.21
N GLN A 609 44.89 -13.24 48.22
CA GLN A 609 45.32 -13.30 49.62
C GLN A 609 45.97 -14.65 49.99
N MET A 610 45.50 -15.77 49.43
CA MET A 610 46.17 -17.07 49.56
C MET A 610 47.56 -17.06 48.92
N LEU A 611 47.68 -16.49 47.71
CA LEU A 611 48.94 -16.42 46.98
C LEU A 611 49.99 -15.57 47.69
N ASP A 612 49.60 -14.42 48.24
CA ASP A 612 50.53 -13.53 48.95
C ASP A 612 51.01 -14.15 50.29
N LYS A 613 50.14 -14.84 51.03
CA LYS A 613 50.56 -15.66 52.19
C LYS A 613 51.60 -16.72 51.79
N HIS A 614 51.38 -17.43 50.68
CA HIS A 614 52.33 -18.41 50.18
C HIS A 614 53.66 -17.81 49.69
N LYS A 615 53.71 -16.52 49.31
CA LYS A 615 54.97 -15.79 49.06
C LYS A 615 55.71 -15.50 50.36
N ASP A 616 55.02 -15.00 51.38
CA ASP A 616 55.61 -14.72 52.70
C ASP A 616 56.15 -16.01 53.35
N GLU A 617 55.40 -17.11 53.25
CA GLU A 617 55.85 -18.45 53.66
C GLU A 617 57.11 -18.90 52.91
N ASN A 618 57.16 -18.70 51.58
CA ASN A 618 58.34 -19.00 50.76
C ASN A 618 59.57 -18.18 51.19
N VAL A 619 59.40 -16.87 51.42
CA VAL A 619 60.48 -16.00 51.89
C VAL A 619 60.98 -16.48 53.26
N ALA A 620 60.08 -16.81 54.19
CA ALA A 620 60.45 -17.34 55.50
C ALA A 620 61.17 -18.70 55.44
N ILE A 621 60.77 -19.61 54.53
CA ILE A 621 61.46 -20.88 54.28
C ILE A 621 62.85 -20.63 53.69
N LYS A 622 62.96 -19.73 52.69
CA LYS A 622 64.22 -19.41 52.02
C LYS A 622 65.24 -18.74 52.95
N THR A 623 64.80 -17.85 53.84
CA THR A 623 65.63 -17.27 54.91
C THR A 623 66.14 -18.35 55.86
N LYS A 624 65.27 -19.25 56.35
CA LYS A 624 65.67 -20.36 57.22
C LYS A 624 66.65 -21.31 56.55
N MET A 625 66.50 -21.59 55.25
CA MET A 625 67.45 -22.45 54.53
C MET A 625 68.83 -21.79 54.42
N LEU A 626 68.90 -20.48 54.17
CA LEU A 626 70.17 -19.74 54.16
C LEU A 626 70.85 -19.73 55.54
N GLU A 627 70.09 -19.65 56.64
CA GLU A 627 70.63 -19.81 58.00
C GLU A 627 71.18 -21.22 58.25
N VAL A 628 70.45 -22.28 57.85
CA VAL A 628 70.92 -23.67 57.96
C VAL A 628 72.16 -23.93 57.09
N GLU A 629 72.23 -23.36 55.90
CA GLU A 629 73.39 -23.45 55.01
C GLU A 629 74.60 -22.68 55.58
N LYS A 630 74.37 -21.54 56.23
CA LYS A 630 75.42 -20.82 56.97
C LYS A 630 75.92 -21.62 58.17
N GLU A 631 75.02 -22.19 58.99
CA GLU A 631 75.41 -23.07 60.11
C GLU A 631 76.24 -24.28 59.63
N PHE A 632 75.82 -24.88 58.52
CA PHE A 632 76.52 -26.02 57.92
C PHE A 632 77.94 -25.64 57.49
N ASN A 633 78.10 -24.53 56.77
CA ASN A 633 79.39 -24.02 56.33
C ASN A 633 80.29 -23.63 57.52
N GLU A 634 79.76 -22.96 58.54
CA GLU A 634 80.51 -22.66 59.77
C GLU A 634 80.95 -23.93 60.52
N ARG A 635 80.09 -24.95 60.60
CA ARG A 635 80.44 -26.23 61.25
C ARG A 635 81.47 -27.02 60.45
N SER A 636 81.35 -27.05 59.12
CA SER A 636 82.31 -27.67 58.23
C SER A 636 83.69 -27.01 58.34
N MET A 637 83.75 -25.67 58.42
CA MET A 637 85.01 -24.94 58.61
C MET A 637 85.67 -25.25 59.97
N ARG A 638 84.88 -25.39 61.05
CA ARG A 638 85.41 -25.84 62.36
C ARG A 638 85.96 -27.26 62.29
N ILE A 639 85.20 -28.20 61.72
CA ILE A 639 85.64 -29.60 61.55
C ILE A 639 86.93 -29.66 60.71
N GLN A 640 87.09 -28.81 59.70
CA GLN A 640 88.30 -28.78 58.89
C GLN A 640 89.51 -28.24 59.67
N LEU A 641 89.34 -27.14 60.42
CA LEU A 641 90.38 -26.60 61.32
C LEU A 641 90.79 -27.60 62.42
N GLU A 642 89.82 -28.33 62.97
CA GLU A 642 90.03 -29.38 63.98
C GLU A 642 90.79 -30.57 63.39
N ASN A 643 90.43 -31.03 62.18
CA ASN A 643 91.19 -32.06 61.45
C ASN A 643 92.62 -31.63 61.14
N ASP A 644 92.84 -30.38 60.74
CA ASP A 644 94.19 -29.88 60.43
C ASP A 644 95.02 -29.66 61.72
N SER A 645 94.39 -29.32 62.85
CA SER A 645 95.01 -29.35 64.18
C SER A 645 95.39 -30.77 64.61
N MET A 646 94.49 -31.74 64.47
CA MET A 646 94.77 -33.15 64.78
C MET A 646 95.85 -33.74 63.87
N LYS A 647 95.97 -33.29 62.60
CA LYS A 647 97.12 -33.64 61.74
C LYS A 647 98.44 -33.06 62.24
N LEU A 648 98.43 -31.83 62.79
CA LEU A 648 99.62 -31.23 63.39
C LEU A 648 100.04 -31.98 64.66
N GLU A 649 99.10 -32.37 65.52
CA GLU A 649 99.37 -33.21 66.69
C GLU A 649 99.84 -34.62 66.31
N LEU A 650 99.21 -35.28 65.33
CA LEU A 650 99.69 -36.56 64.77
C LEU A 650 101.03 -36.46 64.04
N GLY A 651 101.42 -35.25 63.61
CA GLY A 651 102.75 -34.94 63.10
C GLY A 651 103.78 -34.87 64.23
N ALA A 652 103.44 -34.19 65.33
CA ALA A 652 104.30 -34.05 66.51
C ALA A 652 104.47 -35.38 67.28
N LEU A 653 103.39 -36.15 67.43
CA LEU A 653 103.36 -37.42 68.18
C LEU A 653 104.06 -38.60 67.47
N LYS A 654 104.79 -38.35 66.38
CA LYS A 654 105.73 -39.33 65.81
C LYS A 654 107.12 -39.30 66.46
N GLU A 655 107.40 -38.32 67.33
CA GLU A 655 108.54 -38.37 68.25
C GLU A 655 108.03 -38.55 69.70
N ASN A 656 108.49 -39.64 70.33
CA ASN A 656 108.31 -40.06 71.75
C ASN A 656 107.11 -40.97 72.12
N SER A 657 107.48 -42.19 72.57
CA SER A 657 106.81 -43.08 73.55
C SER A 657 105.31 -43.44 73.43
N PRO A 658 104.94 -44.71 73.17
CA PRO A 658 103.55 -45.16 73.09
C PRO A 658 103.01 -45.80 74.40
N THR A 659 102.21 -45.06 75.21
CA THR A 659 101.56 -45.69 76.40
C THR A 659 100.17 -45.18 76.81
N GLU A 660 99.45 -44.39 76.01
CA GLU A 660 98.11 -43.86 76.41
C GLU A 660 97.00 -43.97 75.33
N ALA A 661 97.31 -44.54 74.16
CA ALA A 661 96.48 -44.45 72.95
C ALA A 661 95.12 -45.19 72.97
N VAL A 662 94.89 -46.15 73.88
CA VAL A 662 93.76 -47.08 73.76
C VAL A 662 92.45 -46.52 74.34
N SER A 663 92.49 -45.77 75.45
CA SER A 663 91.26 -45.24 76.07
C SER A 663 90.65 -44.11 75.24
N HIS A 664 91.46 -43.08 74.92
CA HIS A 664 91.01 -41.95 74.11
C HIS A 664 90.54 -42.38 72.71
N SER A 665 91.18 -43.36 72.07
CA SER A 665 90.73 -43.82 70.75
C SER A 665 89.31 -44.41 70.78
N SER A 666 88.86 -45.00 71.89
CA SER A 666 87.50 -45.56 71.98
C SER A 666 86.44 -44.46 72.19
N GLU A 667 86.72 -43.47 73.02
CA GLU A 667 85.81 -42.34 73.26
C GLU A 667 85.72 -41.41 72.04
N VAL A 668 86.85 -41.16 71.36
CA VAL A 668 86.90 -40.40 70.11
C VAL A 668 86.11 -41.09 69.00
N LEU A 669 86.25 -42.42 68.83
CA LEU A 669 85.45 -43.16 67.84
C LEU A 669 83.95 -43.12 68.14
N ALA A 670 83.54 -43.34 69.39
CA ALA A 670 82.12 -43.25 69.78
C ALA A 670 81.54 -41.84 69.60
N SER A 671 82.34 -40.79 69.89
CA SER A 671 81.97 -39.40 69.65
C SER A 671 81.75 -39.13 68.16
N ILE A 672 82.73 -39.50 67.31
CA ILE A 672 82.67 -39.39 65.84
C ILE A 672 81.46 -40.14 65.28
N GLU A 673 81.13 -41.33 65.78
CA GLU A 673 79.98 -42.11 65.32
C GLU A 673 78.66 -41.43 65.68
N SER A 674 78.54 -40.87 66.89
CA SER A 674 77.37 -40.05 67.27
C SER A 674 77.24 -38.80 66.40
N GLU A 675 78.37 -38.20 66.02
CA GLU A 675 78.39 -36.97 65.22
C GLU A 675 78.04 -37.24 63.76
N LYS A 676 78.48 -38.38 63.20
CA LYS A 676 78.03 -38.88 61.89
C LYS A 676 76.52 -39.09 61.84
N ILE A 677 75.92 -39.68 62.88
CA ILE A 677 74.45 -39.87 62.93
C ILE A 677 73.74 -38.51 62.88
N LYS A 678 74.18 -37.52 63.66
CA LYS A 678 73.63 -36.15 63.63
C LYS A 678 73.83 -35.45 62.28
N VAL A 679 74.92 -35.74 61.57
CA VAL A 679 75.14 -35.25 60.19
C VAL A 679 74.12 -35.89 59.24
N ILE A 680 73.95 -37.22 59.27
CA ILE A 680 72.99 -37.94 58.41
C ILE A 680 71.54 -37.47 58.69
N GLU A 681 71.17 -37.22 59.94
CA GLU A 681 69.86 -36.63 60.29
C GLU A 681 69.69 -35.23 59.70
N LYS A 682 70.72 -34.37 59.75
CA LYS A 682 70.71 -33.04 59.13
C LYS A 682 70.67 -33.11 57.59
N GLU A 683 71.41 -34.03 56.96
CA GLU A 683 71.39 -34.24 55.51
C GLU A 683 70.00 -34.66 55.02
N ASN A 684 69.36 -35.62 55.69
CA ASN A 684 67.97 -36.00 55.39
C ASN A 684 66.98 -34.82 55.56
N LYS A 685 67.17 -33.99 56.59
CA LYS A 685 66.35 -32.77 56.79
C LYS A 685 66.54 -31.74 55.67
N ILE A 686 67.78 -31.54 55.22
CA ILE A 686 68.11 -30.68 54.07
C ILE A 686 67.50 -31.26 52.78
N LEU A 687 67.47 -32.59 52.62
CA LEU A 687 66.90 -33.26 51.46
C LEU A 687 65.37 -33.10 51.41
N GLN A 688 64.67 -33.20 52.56
CA GLN A 688 63.25 -32.84 52.66
C GLN A 688 63.00 -31.37 52.28
N LEU A 689 63.75 -30.42 52.85
CA LEU A 689 63.60 -29.00 52.54
C LEU A 689 63.83 -28.69 51.05
N LYS A 690 64.79 -29.38 50.40
CA LYS A 690 65.03 -29.25 48.96
C LYS A 690 63.87 -29.78 48.10
N LEU A 691 63.18 -30.84 48.53
CA LEU A 691 61.96 -31.33 47.85
C LEU A 691 60.78 -30.39 48.04
N GLU A 692 60.60 -29.84 49.23
CA GLU A 692 59.55 -28.87 49.56
C GLU A 692 59.73 -27.56 48.78
N ILE A 693 60.95 -27.03 48.73
CA ILE A 693 61.30 -25.87 47.89
C ILE A 693 61.03 -26.16 46.41
N LYS A 694 61.43 -27.32 45.89
CA LYS A 694 61.17 -27.68 44.48
C LYS A 694 59.67 -27.76 44.16
N SER A 695 58.83 -28.15 45.12
CA SER A 695 57.36 -28.12 44.98
C SER A 695 56.82 -26.69 44.98
N LEU A 696 57.36 -25.81 45.84
CA LEU A 696 56.97 -24.40 45.90
C LEU A 696 57.44 -23.61 44.66
N GLU A 697 58.64 -23.89 44.14
CA GLU A 697 59.13 -23.34 42.87
C GLU A 697 58.23 -23.74 41.69
N GLY A 698 57.73 -24.99 41.66
CA GLY A 698 56.73 -25.43 40.69
C GLY A 698 55.43 -24.62 40.78
N ARG A 699 54.86 -24.47 41.99
CA ARG A 699 53.64 -23.67 42.22
C ARG A 699 53.82 -22.18 41.91
N ILE A 700 55.00 -21.63 42.15
CA ILE A 700 55.35 -20.25 41.75
C ILE A 700 55.38 -20.14 40.23
N LYS A 701 56.03 -21.08 39.53
CA LYS A 701 56.12 -21.06 38.06
C LYS A 701 54.75 -21.20 37.39
N GLU A 702 53.88 -22.08 37.89
CA GLU A 702 52.48 -22.17 37.43
C GLU A 702 51.69 -20.86 37.69
N SER A 703 51.94 -20.21 38.84
CA SER A 703 51.37 -18.90 39.16
C SER A 703 51.86 -17.81 38.19
N GLU A 704 53.15 -17.76 37.90
CA GLU A 704 53.76 -16.80 36.98
C GLU A 704 53.31 -17.01 35.53
N GLU A 705 53.17 -18.26 35.07
CA GLU A 705 52.64 -18.60 33.75
C GLU A 705 51.16 -18.21 33.62
N ARG A 706 50.33 -18.47 34.65
CA ARG A 706 48.94 -17.99 34.70
C ARG A 706 48.86 -16.46 34.71
N PHE A 707 49.73 -15.78 35.46
CA PHE A 707 49.74 -14.31 35.50
C PHE A 707 50.22 -13.70 34.17
N SER A 708 51.21 -14.31 33.53
CA SER A 708 51.70 -13.91 32.20
C SER A 708 50.66 -14.15 31.11
N LYS A 709 49.91 -15.25 31.17
CA LYS A 709 48.76 -15.47 30.28
C LYS A 709 47.69 -14.40 30.50
N ASN A 710 47.20 -14.24 31.73
CA ASN A 710 46.16 -13.24 32.04
C ASN A 710 46.58 -11.80 31.68
N LEU A 711 47.88 -11.48 31.70
CA LEU A 711 48.39 -10.19 31.24
C LEU A 711 48.30 -10.06 29.72
N LYS A 712 48.70 -11.08 28.95
CA LYS A 712 48.58 -11.11 27.48
C LYS A 712 47.12 -11.08 27.02
N ASP A 713 46.25 -11.83 27.70
CA ASP A 713 44.81 -11.87 27.44
C ASP A 713 44.16 -10.48 27.70
N MET A 714 44.74 -9.68 28.60
CA MET A 714 44.33 -8.29 28.86
C MET A 714 44.97 -7.28 27.88
N GLU A 715 46.24 -7.46 27.51
CA GLU A 715 46.94 -6.63 26.51
C GLU A 715 46.33 -6.76 25.11
N THR A 716 45.91 -7.98 24.73
CA THR A 716 45.15 -8.24 23.49
C THR A 716 43.76 -7.58 23.55
N SER A 717 42.98 -7.84 24.60
CA SER A 717 41.67 -7.20 24.78
C SER A 717 41.71 -5.66 24.71
N PHE A 718 42.74 -5.01 25.27
CA PHE A 718 42.93 -3.56 25.13
C PHE A 718 43.44 -3.13 23.74
N ALA A 719 44.19 -3.97 23.04
CA ALA A 719 44.57 -3.70 21.65
C ALA A 719 43.34 -3.75 20.73
N ASP A 720 42.45 -4.71 20.93
CA ASP A 720 41.21 -4.89 20.18
C ASP A 720 40.23 -3.74 20.44
N GLU A 721 39.97 -3.39 21.72
CA GLU A 721 39.15 -2.23 22.10
C GLU A 721 39.68 -0.92 21.48
N ARG A 722 41.00 -0.74 21.46
CA ARG A 722 41.64 0.43 20.82
C ARG A 722 41.50 0.40 19.29
N ASN A 723 41.58 -0.77 18.65
CA ASN A 723 41.43 -0.91 17.21
C ASN A 723 39.98 -0.61 16.79
N ILE A 724 38.98 -1.14 17.51
CA ILE A 724 37.54 -0.84 17.33
C ILE A 724 37.30 0.68 17.41
N LEU A 725 37.77 1.33 18.47
CA LEU A 725 37.63 2.79 18.64
C LEU A 725 38.35 3.59 17.53
N GLN A 726 39.44 3.07 16.98
CA GLN A 726 40.15 3.70 15.87
C GLN A 726 39.41 3.54 14.53
N GLU A 727 38.73 2.41 14.31
CA GLU A 727 37.89 2.16 13.13
C GLU A 727 36.58 2.96 13.20
N GLU A 728 35.89 3.02 14.34
CA GLU A 728 34.70 3.87 14.51
C GLU A 728 35.02 5.36 14.27
N LEU A 729 36.18 5.84 14.73
CA LEU A 729 36.65 7.19 14.47
C LEU A 729 37.00 7.44 12.98
N TYR A 730 37.36 6.40 12.23
CA TYR A 730 37.59 6.49 10.79
C TYR A 730 36.27 6.45 10.00
N ALA A 731 35.34 5.58 10.39
CA ALA A 731 33.99 5.48 9.82
C ALA A 731 33.23 6.80 9.99
N ALA A 732 33.21 7.38 11.19
CA ALA A 732 32.55 8.65 11.48
C ALA A 732 33.13 9.84 10.68
N LYS A 733 34.41 9.78 10.27
CA LYS A 733 35.00 10.77 9.34
C LYS A 733 34.53 10.53 7.91
N SER A 734 34.52 9.29 7.44
CA SER A 734 34.08 8.93 6.09
C SER A 734 32.61 9.27 5.86
N GLU A 735 31.74 8.92 6.81
CA GLU A 735 30.30 9.25 6.79
C GLU A 735 30.05 10.76 6.75
N ARG A 736 30.87 11.55 7.47
CA ARG A 736 30.82 13.01 7.40
C ARG A 736 31.22 13.54 6.02
N GLU A 737 32.31 13.03 5.44
CA GLU A 737 32.73 13.42 4.09
C GLU A 737 31.72 13.00 3.00
N GLU A 738 30.97 11.93 3.23
CA GLU A 738 29.89 11.48 2.35
C GLU A 738 28.65 12.38 2.47
N LYS A 739 28.19 12.68 3.69
CA LYS A 739 27.13 13.68 3.95
C LYS A 739 27.47 15.07 3.40
N ASP A 740 28.73 15.49 3.52
CA ASP A 740 29.24 16.74 2.93
C ASP A 740 29.30 16.71 1.39
N LYS A 741 29.17 15.53 0.73
CA LYS A 741 28.98 15.39 -0.73
C LYS A 741 27.50 15.34 -1.09
N GLU A 742 26.70 14.52 -0.39
CA GLU A 742 25.23 14.42 -0.56
C GLU A 742 24.60 15.82 -0.54
N MET A 743 24.96 16.64 0.46
CA MET A 743 24.43 18.00 0.64
C MET A 743 24.71 18.90 -0.57
N LYS A 744 25.94 18.86 -1.11
CA LYS A 744 26.35 19.66 -2.28
C LYS A 744 25.67 19.19 -3.58
N GLU A 745 25.40 17.89 -3.70
CA GLU A 745 24.64 17.34 -4.82
C GLU A 745 23.15 17.72 -4.73
N GLN A 746 22.56 17.72 -3.54
CA GLN A 746 21.21 18.22 -3.31
C GLN A 746 21.08 19.73 -3.59
N GLU A 747 22.03 20.57 -3.15
CA GLU A 747 22.08 21.99 -3.50
C GLU A 747 22.11 22.19 -5.02
N LYS A 748 22.98 21.45 -5.72
CA LYS A 748 23.11 21.47 -7.19
C LYS A 748 21.83 21.01 -7.89
N LEU A 749 21.15 19.98 -7.37
CA LEU A 749 19.88 19.50 -7.90
C LEU A 749 18.78 20.55 -7.71
N MET A 750 18.68 21.15 -6.52
CA MET A 750 17.72 22.22 -6.21
C MET A 750 17.93 23.45 -7.11
N ILE A 751 19.17 23.88 -7.32
CA ILE A 751 19.52 24.96 -8.25
C ILE A 751 19.09 24.61 -9.68
N THR A 752 19.29 23.37 -10.12
CA THR A 752 18.89 22.89 -11.45
C THR A 752 17.36 22.87 -11.60
N SER A 753 16.63 22.41 -10.59
CA SER A 753 15.16 22.40 -10.57
C SER A 753 14.58 23.81 -10.58
N MET A 754 15.14 24.75 -9.79
CA MET A 754 14.75 26.17 -9.83
C MET A 754 15.00 26.77 -11.21
N ALA A 755 16.16 26.50 -11.83
CA ALA A 755 16.48 26.98 -13.17
C ALA A 755 15.47 26.48 -14.23
N SER A 756 15.07 25.20 -14.17
CA SER A 756 14.03 24.65 -15.04
C SER A 756 12.68 25.33 -14.82
N PHE A 757 12.27 25.53 -13.57
CA PHE A 757 11.00 26.18 -13.23
C PHE A 757 10.94 27.64 -13.73
N PHE A 758 12.05 28.39 -13.60
CA PHE A 758 12.14 29.74 -14.17
C PHE A 758 12.10 29.72 -15.70
N PHE A 759 12.75 28.76 -16.36
CA PHE A 759 12.73 28.61 -17.81
C PHE A 759 11.32 28.31 -18.33
N ASP A 760 10.61 27.34 -17.73
CA ASP A 760 9.21 27.02 -18.08
C ASP A 760 8.26 28.20 -17.83
N THR A 761 8.49 28.97 -16.77
CA THR A 761 7.69 30.15 -16.44
C THR A 761 7.90 31.27 -17.46
N LEU A 762 9.14 31.50 -17.90
CA LEU A 762 9.46 32.44 -18.98
C LEU A 762 8.84 32.00 -20.31
N ASN A 763 8.97 30.73 -20.66
CA ASN A 763 8.44 30.15 -21.89
C ASN A 763 6.90 30.27 -21.96
N LYS A 764 6.20 30.01 -20.84
CA LYS A 764 4.74 30.26 -20.71
C LYS A 764 4.37 31.74 -20.84
N GLN A 765 5.16 32.67 -20.28
CA GLN A 765 4.94 34.11 -20.47
C GLN A 765 5.22 34.58 -21.91
N GLU A 766 6.08 33.89 -22.65
CA GLU A 766 6.39 34.20 -24.05
C GLU A 766 5.31 33.65 -24.98
N GLN A 767 4.86 32.41 -24.79
CA GLN A 767 3.68 31.85 -25.46
C GLN A 767 2.45 32.75 -25.27
N LYS A 768 2.14 33.16 -24.03
CA LYS A 768 1.00 34.06 -23.76
C LYS A 768 1.12 35.40 -24.48
N ARG A 769 2.33 35.98 -24.56
CA ARG A 769 2.58 37.21 -25.34
C ARG A 769 2.42 37.01 -26.85
N GLN A 770 2.72 35.83 -27.38
CA GLN A 770 2.46 35.49 -28.78
C GLN A 770 0.95 35.32 -29.06
N GLU A 771 0.20 34.71 -28.14
CA GLU A 771 -1.28 34.61 -28.21
C GLU A 771 -1.94 36.00 -28.15
N GLU A 772 -1.55 36.83 -27.18
CA GLU A 772 -2.03 38.21 -27.04
C GLU A 772 -1.71 39.03 -28.30
N SER A 773 -0.50 38.91 -28.85
CA SER A 773 -0.10 39.55 -30.13
C SER A 773 -0.95 39.10 -31.32
N ASN A 774 -1.20 37.79 -31.46
CA ASN A 774 -2.06 37.25 -32.51
C ASN A 774 -3.52 37.73 -32.38
N SER A 775 -4.03 37.86 -31.15
CA SER A 775 -5.37 38.41 -30.88
C SER A 775 -5.46 39.90 -31.27
N GLY A 776 -4.44 40.70 -30.94
CA GLY A 776 -4.33 42.10 -31.32
C GLY A 776 -4.22 42.29 -32.84
N GLY A 777 -3.49 41.40 -33.52
CA GLY A 777 -3.43 41.33 -34.98
C GLY A 777 -4.82 41.12 -35.61
N SER A 778 -5.65 40.24 -35.02
CA SER A 778 -7.05 40.07 -35.46
C SER A 778 -7.89 41.33 -35.24
N PHE A 779 -7.70 42.05 -34.13
CA PHE A 779 -8.44 43.28 -33.82
C PHE A 779 -8.09 44.43 -34.78
N LEU A 780 -6.79 44.62 -35.06
CA LEU A 780 -6.31 45.58 -36.06
C LEU A 780 -6.80 45.26 -37.48
N LYS A 781 -6.93 43.97 -37.83
CA LYS A 781 -7.51 43.54 -39.11
C LYS A 781 -9.00 43.89 -39.22
N LYS A 782 -9.76 43.78 -38.12
CA LYS A 782 -11.16 44.23 -38.04
C LYS A 782 -11.29 45.76 -38.14
N LEU A 783 -10.44 46.52 -37.43
CA LEU A 783 -10.40 47.99 -37.50
C LEU A 783 -10.04 48.49 -38.91
N ARG A 784 -9.05 47.88 -39.59
CA ARG A 784 -8.72 48.22 -40.97
C ARG A 784 -9.91 48.02 -41.91
N ASN A 785 -10.65 46.92 -41.75
CA ASN A 785 -11.85 46.65 -42.58
C ASN A 785 -12.99 47.64 -42.29
N ALA A 786 -13.17 48.07 -41.04
CA ALA A 786 -14.16 49.10 -40.69
C ALA A 786 -13.82 50.48 -41.30
N SER A 787 -12.54 50.82 -41.40
CA SER A 787 -12.09 52.10 -41.96
C SER A 787 -12.42 52.32 -43.44
N TYR A 788 -12.71 51.26 -44.20
CA TYR A 788 -13.13 51.36 -45.61
C TYR A 788 -14.65 51.51 -45.80
N ALA A 789 -15.43 51.56 -44.71
CA ALA A 789 -16.89 51.61 -44.73
C ALA A 789 -17.47 52.99 -44.36
N LEU A 790 -16.87 54.08 -44.86
CA LEU A 790 -17.44 55.44 -44.76
C LEU A 790 -18.21 55.80 -46.05
N PRO A 791 -19.54 56.00 -45.99
CA PRO A 791 -20.34 56.32 -47.18
C PRO A 791 -20.19 57.80 -47.56
N SER A 792 -19.79 58.06 -48.81
CA SER A 792 -19.86 59.40 -49.41
C SER A 792 -21.33 59.81 -49.63
N LYS A 793 -21.80 60.80 -48.86
CA LYS A 793 -23.04 61.63 -49.01
C LYS A 793 -23.02 62.65 -47.84
N PHE A 794 -23.29 63.95 -48.00
CA PHE A 794 -23.60 64.77 -49.18
C PHE A 794 -22.73 66.05 -49.15
N GLY A 795 -23.02 67.04 -50.01
CA GLY A 795 -22.37 68.36 -50.00
C GLY A 795 -22.94 69.32 -48.97
#